data_AF-A0A2T0Q844-F1
#
_entry.id   AF-A0A2T0Q844-F1
#
_cell.length_a   1.000
_cell.length_b   1.000
_cell.length_c   1.000
_cell.angle_alpha   90.00
_cell.angle_beta   90.00
_cell.angle_gamma   90.00
#
_symmetry.space_group_name_H-M   'P 1'
#
loop_
_entity.id
_entity.type
_entity.pdbx_description
1 polymer ?
#
loop_
_entity_poly.entity_id
_entity_poly.type
_entity_poly.pdbx_seq_one_letter_code
_entity_poly.pdbx_strand_id
1 'polypeptide(L)'
;MTGDAADPDGRDGPDESGRGAAGPTDPIWLRLAAADLDPEAHALVVAALHGDAELEAALRGEPAVEAPPVPPRSQYRPRRAYLRRVRVRGFRGIGREAVLDLRPGPGLTVVIGRNGSGKSSLAEAAEVALTGRSQRWEGMQTAWRDGWRNLHDGERTEASVELVLAGDRESTEVTRVWTGSSVRSAEGAVTRPGRSPEPLSTLGWDDDLRRYRPFLSYAEVGRTIEGRASELYDMLSALIGLTGLASAERRLARACRELSRRARRPGKELPELVAALREAAPGNQRAEAALAALEGPDIDLERVAGLAKADPVDPEELIVLRRTRRLAVPEESTASDVIDELRGAALELAMVAGTKSARAHGVIDLLRRALEHHAQHSADARCPVCGADDALGPDWAARAVAEIGALESTASGAEAAYARAEEAREKARVLLAPPPEWVPRDSELGRAWAEWSAGSSRSDLVELADHVVRAGRRLRGAAQIARVEAAHRLSEISEPTEGWALLADRLALWVERARDAEFAQDVRGPAERARAWLVQAARELRNERLRPLASQAEMVWRRLRQERHIDLGALRLIGSGLQRRVAVDVTLDGAESAETSPGVLSQGEMHALALAVCLPRTLAKGNPFGFLIVDDPVQAMDGPTVEGLADVLAQVGRHRQLVVFTHDTRLTSALRRLQLPATIRTITRTPNSEVFVR
;
A
#
# COMPACT_ATOMS: atom_id res chain seq x y z
N MET A 1 2.50 34.82 30.53
CA MET A 1 2.13 33.48 31.02
C MET A 1 1.56 32.73 29.84
N THR A 2 1.94 31.46 29.68
CA THR A 2 1.46 30.44 28.69
C THR A 2 1.68 30.83 27.22
N GLY A 3 2.45 30.13 26.39
CA GLY A 3 2.87 28.73 26.40
C GLY A 3 2.44 28.14 25.06
N ASP A 4 3.29 28.25 24.03
CA ASP A 4 3.06 27.62 22.72
C ASP A 4 4.02 26.43 22.59
N ALA A 5 3.42 25.24 22.58
CA ALA A 5 4.09 23.96 22.43
C ALA A 5 4.38 23.71 20.95
N ALA A 6 5.65 23.64 20.58
CA ALA A 6 6.10 23.17 19.28
C ALA A 6 6.19 21.63 19.30
N ASP A 7 5.39 21.03 18.43
CA ASP A 7 5.29 19.61 18.13
C ASP A 7 6.58 19.06 17.49
N PRO A 8 7.17 17.94 17.97
CA PRO A 8 8.39 17.36 17.44
C PRO A 8 8.06 16.20 16.49
N ASP A 9 7.76 16.49 15.23
CA ASP A 9 7.62 15.44 14.21
C ASP A 9 8.21 15.92 12.88
N GLY A 10 9.55 16.00 12.87
CA GLY A 10 10.35 16.20 11.66
C GLY A 10 10.28 14.94 10.81
N ARG A 11 9.27 14.87 9.94
CA ARG A 11 9.17 13.85 8.90
C ARG A 11 10.42 13.91 8.01
N ASP A 12 11.20 12.84 8.07
CA ASP A 12 12.23 12.47 7.10
C ASP A 12 11.68 12.61 5.67
N GLY A 13 12.16 13.62 4.95
CA GLY A 13 11.99 13.69 3.50
C GLY A 13 12.77 12.55 2.83
N PRO A 14 12.28 12.01 1.70
CA PRO A 14 12.95 10.90 1.04
C PRO A 14 14.33 11.36 0.55
N ASP A 15 15.35 10.66 1.04
CA ASP A 15 16.75 10.76 0.66
C ASP A 15 16.92 10.53 -0.85
N GLU A 16 17.00 11.63 -1.63
CA GLU A 16 17.18 11.62 -3.09
C GLU A 16 18.62 11.28 -3.53
N SER A 17 19.52 10.87 -2.62
CA SER A 17 20.92 10.57 -2.94
C SER A 17 21.20 9.16 -3.47
N GLY A 18 20.16 8.35 -3.72
CA GLY A 18 20.26 6.93 -4.11
C GLY A 18 20.04 6.57 -5.59
N ARG A 19 19.95 7.51 -6.54
CA ARG A 19 19.71 7.19 -7.95
C ARG A 19 20.99 6.78 -8.68
N GLY A 20 21.50 5.59 -8.38
CA GLY A 20 22.34 4.81 -9.30
C GLY A 20 21.54 4.25 -10.47
N ALA A 21 20.72 5.08 -11.13
CA ALA A 21 19.95 4.68 -12.30
C ALA A 21 20.92 4.45 -13.46
N ALA A 22 20.90 3.24 -14.02
CA ALA A 22 21.69 2.89 -15.19
C ALA A 22 21.26 3.78 -16.36
N GLY A 23 22.09 4.76 -16.72
CA GLY A 23 21.79 5.69 -17.82
C GLY A 23 21.70 4.97 -19.19
N PRO A 24 21.16 5.61 -20.23
CA PRO A 24 20.77 4.95 -21.49
C PRO A 24 21.93 4.53 -22.40
N THR A 25 23.18 4.74 -21.96
CA THR A 25 24.39 4.14 -22.56
C THR A 25 24.79 2.80 -21.92
N ASP A 26 24.04 2.34 -20.90
CA ASP A 26 24.24 0.99 -20.36
C ASP A 26 23.84 -0.03 -21.44
N PRO A 27 24.70 -1.03 -21.75
CA PRO A 27 24.42 -2.09 -22.71
C PRO A 27 23.03 -2.73 -22.60
N ILE A 28 22.41 -2.73 -21.42
CA ILE A 28 21.03 -3.23 -21.26
C ILE A 28 20.01 -2.45 -22.10
N TRP A 29 20.12 -1.13 -22.19
CA TRP A 29 19.18 -0.29 -22.94
C TRP A 29 19.32 -0.50 -24.45
N LEU A 30 20.55 -0.66 -24.94
CA LEU A 30 20.81 -1.01 -26.35
C LEU A 30 20.24 -2.39 -26.70
N ARG A 31 20.38 -3.36 -25.80
CA ARG A 31 19.79 -4.71 -25.98
C ARG A 31 18.27 -4.65 -25.96
N LEU A 32 17.68 -3.83 -25.09
CA LEU A 32 16.23 -3.65 -25.00
C LEU A 32 15.66 -3.01 -26.27
N ALA A 33 16.35 -2.01 -26.82
CA ALA A 33 15.95 -1.36 -28.07
C ALA A 33 16.00 -2.30 -29.29
N ALA A 34 16.88 -3.30 -29.27
CA ALA A 34 16.99 -4.32 -30.32
C ALA A 34 16.19 -5.61 -30.01
N ALA A 35 15.49 -5.66 -28.87
CA ALA A 35 14.77 -6.84 -28.46
C ALA A 35 13.45 -7.00 -29.21
N ASP A 36 13.16 -8.22 -29.64
CA ASP A 36 11.85 -8.61 -30.17
C ASP A 36 10.91 -8.92 -29.00
N LEU A 37 10.43 -7.86 -28.33
CA LEU A 37 9.45 -7.91 -27.24
C LEU A 37 8.17 -7.21 -27.66
N ASP A 38 7.03 -7.74 -27.23
CA ASP A 38 5.76 -7.02 -27.35
C ASP A 38 5.80 -5.71 -26.55
N PRO A 39 5.03 -4.68 -26.96
CA PRO A 39 5.09 -3.34 -26.35
C PRO A 39 4.85 -3.33 -24.84
N GLU A 40 3.96 -4.20 -24.35
CA GLU A 40 3.63 -4.33 -22.93
C GLU A 40 4.80 -4.92 -22.15
N ALA A 41 5.39 -6.02 -22.62
CA ALA A 41 6.59 -6.59 -22.01
C ALA A 41 7.77 -5.61 -22.05
N HIS A 42 7.95 -4.88 -23.15
CA HIS A 42 8.97 -3.85 -23.28
C HIS A 42 8.80 -2.77 -22.21
N ALA A 43 7.60 -2.20 -22.08
CA ALA A 43 7.29 -1.16 -21.09
C ALA A 43 7.55 -1.64 -19.64
N LEU A 44 7.21 -2.88 -19.32
CA LEU A 44 7.47 -3.46 -17.99
C LEU A 44 8.97 -3.61 -17.68
N VAL A 45 9.80 -3.94 -18.69
CA VAL A 45 11.26 -3.95 -18.51
C VAL A 45 11.78 -2.53 -18.25
N VAL A 46 11.35 -1.55 -19.05
CA VAL A 46 11.72 -0.13 -18.87
C VAL A 46 11.37 0.30 -17.45
N ALA A 47 10.14 0.07 -17.02
CA ALA A 47 9.66 0.46 -15.71
C ALA A 47 10.45 -0.21 -14.56
N ALA A 48 10.74 -1.51 -14.68
CA ALA A 48 11.53 -2.24 -13.67
C ALA A 48 12.97 -1.74 -13.52
N LEU A 49 13.57 -1.23 -14.61
CA LEU A 49 14.90 -0.62 -14.60
C LEU A 49 14.91 0.75 -13.91
N HIS A 50 13.79 1.47 -13.91
CA HIS A 50 13.65 2.77 -13.23
C HIS A 50 13.43 2.61 -11.74
N GLY A 51 12.49 1.76 -11.33
CA GLY A 51 12.14 1.67 -9.91
C GLY A 51 10.91 0.83 -9.62
N ASP A 52 10.56 0.79 -8.33
CA ASP A 52 9.37 0.09 -7.86
C ASP A 52 8.08 0.86 -8.21
N ALA A 53 8.10 2.20 -8.07
CA ALA A 53 6.94 3.05 -8.37
C ALA A 53 6.56 3.03 -9.84
N GLU A 54 7.54 3.12 -10.74
CA GLU A 54 7.32 3.08 -12.18
C GLU A 54 6.80 1.70 -12.62
N LEU A 55 7.31 0.62 -12.02
CA LEU A 55 6.81 -0.73 -12.31
C LEU A 55 5.36 -0.92 -11.84
N GLU A 56 5.02 -0.40 -10.65
CA GLU A 56 3.64 -0.45 -10.15
C GLU A 56 2.68 0.36 -11.04
N ALA A 57 3.10 1.54 -11.53
CA ALA A 57 2.32 2.33 -12.48
C ALA A 57 2.11 1.58 -13.81
N ALA A 58 3.18 1.02 -14.40
CA ALA A 58 3.09 0.27 -15.65
C ALA A 58 2.19 -0.98 -15.52
N LEU A 59 2.23 -1.66 -14.37
CA LEU A 59 1.34 -2.79 -14.08
C LEU A 59 -0.14 -2.41 -13.96
N ARG A 60 -0.46 -1.13 -13.74
CA ARG A 60 -1.84 -0.59 -13.74
C ARG A 60 -2.29 -0.10 -15.12
N GLY A 61 -1.44 -0.21 -16.14
CA GLY A 61 -1.72 0.31 -17.48
C GLY A 61 -1.54 1.82 -17.61
N GLU A 62 -0.86 2.46 -16.66
CA GLU A 62 -0.49 3.88 -16.80
C GLU A 62 0.58 4.05 -17.89
N PRO A 63 0.59 5.20 -18.60
CA PRO A 63 1.55 5.43 -19.67
C PRO A 63 2.99 5.30 -19.17
N ALA A 64 3.79 4.58 -19.95
CA ALA A 64 5.19 4.34 -19.63
C ALA A 64 5.94 5.66 -19.49
N VAL A 65 6.73 5.77 -18.42
CA VAL A 65 7.71 6.85 -18.27
C VAL A 65 8.70 6.74 -19.43
N GLU A 66 8.81 7.79 -20.25
CA GLU A 66 9.85 7.87 -21.29
C GLU A 66 11.22 7.63 -20.66
N ALA A 67 12.05 6.84 -21.33
CA ALA A 67 13.43 6.65 -20.90
C ALA A 67 14.07 8.04 -20.68
N PRO A 68 14.66 8.34 -19.51
CA PRO A 68 15.18 9.65 -19.21
C PRO A 68 16.24 10.04 -20.24
N PRO A 69 16.29 11.31 -20.64
CA PRO A 69 17.25 11.78 -21.64
C PRO A 69 18.67 11.41 -21.19
N VAL A 70 19.46 10.88 -22.13
CA VAL A 70 20.85 10.45 -21.92
C VAL A 70 21.63 11.61 -21.28
N PRO A 71 22.02 11.56 -20.00
CA PRO A 71 22.98 12.53 -19.51
C PRO A 71 24.30 12.27 -20.26
N PRO A 72 24.98 13.32 -20.77
CA PRO A 72 26.24 13.14 -21.47
C PRO A 72 27.21 12.38 -20.55
N ARG A 73 27.92 11.42 -21.14
CA ARG A 73 28.97 10.66 -20.44
C ARG A 73 29.85 11.62 -19.68
N SER A 74 29.71 11.66 -18.36
CA SER A 74 30.77 12.13 -17.50
C SER A 74 31.91 11.14 -17.69
N GLN A 75 32.88 11.49 -18.55
CA GLN A 75 34.17 10.79 -18.63
C GLN A 75 35.01 11.08 -17.38
N TYR A 76 34.37 11.12 -16.21
CA TYR A 76 35.06 11.29 -14.94
C TYR A 76 35.92 10.06 -14.73
N ARG A 77 37.21 10.21 -15.06
CA ARG A 77 38.24 9.33 -14.54
C ARG A 77 38.52 9.84 -13.14
N PRO A 78 38.06 9.15 -12.08
CA PRO A 78 38.37 9.60 -10.75
C PRO A 78 39.89 9.68 -10.58
N ARG A 79 40.34 10.78 -9.98
CA ARG A 79 41.75 10.97 -9.63
C ARG A 79 42.13 9.88 -8.64
N ARG A 80 43.23 9.18 -8.90
CA ARG A 80 43.67 8.07 -8.04
C ARG A 80 44.11 8.59 -6.68
N ALA A 81 43.62 8.01 -5.60
CA ALA A 81 44.11 8.26 -4.25
C ALA A 81 45.25 7.30 -3.91
N TYR A 82 46.32 7.81 -3.29
CA TYR A 82 47.45 7.04 -2.80
C TYR A 82 47.63 7.26 -1.30
N LEU A 83 47.98 6.22 -0.55
CA LEU A 83 48.29 6.32 0.87
C LEU A 83 49.65 7.00 1.07
N ARG A 84 49.69 7.99 1.94
CA ARG A 84 50.93 8.64 2.40
C ARG A 84 51.29 8.17 3.80
N ARG A 85 50.30 8.02 4.67
CA ARG A 85 50.51 7.68 6.07
C ARG A 85 49.34 6.92 6.64
N VAL A 86 49.62 6.01 7.56
CA VAL A 86 48.63 5.39 8.45
C VAL A 86 49.05 5.68 9.89
N ARG A 87 48.16 6.25 10.71
CA ARG A 87 48.37 6.46 12.14
C ARG A 87 47.33 5.68 12.92
N VAL A 88 47.75 5.05 14.01
CA VAL A 88 46.88 4.23 14.83
C VAL A 88 47.22 4.40 16.30
N ARG A 89 46.22 4.61 17.14
CA ARG A 89 46.36 4.67 18.59
C ARG A 89 45.21 3.94 19.28
N GLY A 90 45.53 3.24 20.35
CA GLY A 90 44.58 2.59 21.24
C GLY A 90 43.68 1.55 20.56
N PHE A 91 44.15 0.99 19.45
CA PHE A 91 43.41 0.08 18.58
C PHE A 91 44.08 -1.29 18.54
N ARG A 92 43.35 -2.32 18.96
CA ARG A 92 43.76 -3.73 18.86
C ARG A 92 45.11 -3.97 19.53
N GLY A 93 46.12 -4.44 18.79
CA GLY A 93 47.46 -4.71 19.31
C GLY A 93 48.35 -3.48 19.49
N ILE A 94 47.85 -2.27 19.17
CA ILE A 94 48.59 -1.01 19.18
C ILE A 94 48.06 -0.14 20.33
N GLY A 95 48.93 0.18 21.29
CA GLY A 95 48.62 1.04 22.43
C GLY A 95 48.90 2.50 22.09
N ARG A 96 50.14 2.95 22.33
CA ARG A 96 50.58 4.29 21.92
C ARG A 96 50.55 4.46 20.40
N GLU A 97 50.55 5.71 19.96
CA GLU A 97 50.51 6.06 18.54
C GLU A 97 51.63 5.37 17.75
N ALA A 98 51.23 4.60 16.74
CA ALA A 98 52.11 4.00 15.76
C ALA A 98 51.87 4.65 14.39
N VAL A 99 52.96 4.92 13.67
CA VAL A 99 52.93 5.58 12.36
C VAL A 99 53.61 4.71 11.32
N LEU A 100 52.94 4.54 10.18
CA LEU A 100 53.49 3.93 8.97
C LEU A 100 53.55 4.98 7.86
N ASP A 101 54.76 5.41 7.50
CA ASP A 101 55.00 6.30 6.36
C ASP A 101 55.21 5.53 5.06
N LEU A 102 54.48 5.94 4.03
CA LEU A 102 54.47 5.33 2.70
C LEU A 102 54.79 6.38 1.64
N ARG A 103 55.45 5.95 0.56
CA ARG A 103 55.64 6.80 -0.61
C ARG A 103 54.36 6.77 -1.44
N PRO A 104 53.66 7.90 -1.65
CA PRO A 104 52.49 7.94 -2.51
C PRO A 104 52.87 7.63 -3.97
N GLY A 105 52.09 6.78 -4.62
CA GLY A 105 52.29 6.40 -6.02
C GLY A 105 52.56 4.90 -6.21
N PRO A 106 52.63 4.43 -7.46
CA PRO A 106 52.87 3.01 -7.76
C PRO A 106 54.18 2.49 -7.15
N GLY A 107 54.12 1.29 -6.57
CA GLY A 107 55.26 0.60 -6.00
C GLY A 107 54.82 -0.51 -5.05
N LEU A 108 55.73 -1.44 -4.76
CA LEU A 108 55.51 -2.51 -3.76
C LEU A 108 56.25 -2.17 -2.46
N THR A 109 55.51 -2.08 -1.36
CA THR A 109 56.06 -1.99 0.00
C THR A 109 55.69 -3.25 0.77
N VAL A 110 56.68 -3.93 1.35
CA VAL A 110 56.47 -5.11 2.20
C VAL A 110 56.87 -4.78 3.63
N VAL A 111 55.90 -4.88 4.55
CA VAL A 111 56.09 -4.68 5.98
C VAL A 111 56.17 -6.04 6.66
N ILE A 112 57.37 -6.43 7.09
CA ILE A 112 57.66 -7.74 7.69
C ILE A 112 57.86 -7.66 9.21
N GLY A 113 57.31 -8.62 9.94
CA GLY A 113 57.54 -8.73 11.38
C GLY A 113 56.93 -10.00 11.99
N ARG A 114 57.32 -10.34 13.22
CA ARG A 114 56.83 -11.55 13.93
C ARG A 114 55.32 -11.55 14.12
N ASN A 115 54.72 -12.72 14.32
CA ASN A 115 53.30 -12.82 14.69
C ASN A 115 53.02 -12.05 16.00
N GLY A 116 51.89 -11.33 16.04
CA GLY A 116 51.55 -10.44 17.15
C GLY A 116 52.26 -9.08 17.18
N SER A 117 53.03 -8.71 16.14
CA SER A 117 53.75 -7.42 16.09
C SER A 117 52.89 -6.19 15.74
N GLY A 118 51.58 -6.34 15.52
CA GLY A 118 50.68 -5.24 15.14
C GLY A 118 50.45 -5.06 13.64
N LYS A 119 50.98 -5.94 12.77
CA LYS A 119 50.77 -5.93 11.29
C LYS A 119 49.30 -5.82 10.89
N SER A 120 48.51 -6.81 11.25
CA SER A 120 47.08 -6.85 10.95
C SER A 120 46.32 -5.70 11.62
N SER A 121 46.80 -5.20 12.77
CA SER A 121 46.20 -4.03 13.43
C SER A 121 46.41 -2.74 12.63
N LEU A 122 47.57 -2.53 12.01
CA LEU A 122 47.80 -1.41 11.09
C LEU A 122 46.96 -1.53 9.81
N ALA A 123 46.91 -2.71 9.21
CA ALA A 123 46.12 -2.96 8.01
C ALA A 123 44.61 -2.74 8.26
N GLU A 124 44.10 -3.30 9.36
CA GLU A 124 42.70 -3.19 9.79
C GLU A 124 42.35 -1.73 10.17
N ALA A 125 43.26 -0.99 10.80
CA ALA A 125 43.04 0.41 11.12
C ALA A 125 42.88 1.28 9.86
N ALA A 126 43.69 1.05 8.82
CA ALA A 126 43.54 1.75 7.54
C ALA A 126 42.20 1.42 6.86
N GLU A 127 41.77 0.15 6.93
CA GLU A 127 40.46 -0.29 6.42
C GLU A 127 39.30 0.41 7.15
N VAL A 128 39.35 0.40 8.47
CA VAL A 128 38.28 0.93 9.31
C VAL A 128 38.25 2.46 9.24
N ALA A 129 39.38 3.14 9.09
CA ALA A 129 39.42 4.59 8.87
C ALA A 129 38.56 4.98 7.67
N LEU A 130 38.72 4.29 6.52
CA LEU A 130 37.99 4.61 5.29
C LEU A 130 36.56 4.04 5.24
N THR A 131 36.34 2.84 5.74
CA THR A 131 35.06 2.13 5.53
C THR A 131 34.13 2.19 6.75
N GLY A 132 34.68 2.45 7.94
CA GLY A 132 33.97 2.29 9.22
C GLY A 132 33.60 0.87 9.57
N ARG A 133 34.07 -0.12 8.80
CA ARG A 133 33.72 -1.51 8.92
C ARG A 133 35.00 -2.33 9.04
N SER A 134 34.99 -3.34 9.91
CA SER A 134 35.98 -4.41 9.89
C SER A 134 35.25 -5.71 9.64
N GLN A 135 35.79 -6.46 8.70
CA GLN A 135 35.34 -7.79 8.35
C GLN A 135 35.33 -8.77 9.54
N ARG A 136 36.10 -8.49 10.60
CA ARG A 136 36.22 -9.35 11.79
C ARG A 136 35.06 -9.20 12.77
N TRP A 137 34.41 -8.04 12.83
CA TRP A 137 33.30 -7.78 13.75
C TRP A 137 31.92 -7.95 13.10
N GLU A 138 31.87 -7.93 11.77
CA GLU A 138 30.66 -8.11 10.96
C GLU A 138 30.15 -9.57 10.87
N GLY A 139 30.57 -10.48 11.77
CA GLY A 139 30.10 -11.87 11.72
C GLY A 139 30.45 -12.80 12.88
N MET A 140 30.99 -12.31 14.00
CA MET A 140 31.40 -13.14 15.15
C MET A 140 30.58 -12.86 16.42
N GLN A 141 30.54 -13.84 17.33
CA GLN A 141 29.89 -13.76 18.66
C GLN A 141 30.47 -12.62 19.52
N THR A 142 29.68 -12.17 20.49
CA THR A 142 29.84 -10.97 21.34
C THR A 142 31.26 -10.75 21.88
N ALA A 143 31.99 -11.80 22.27
CA ALA A 143 33.33 -11.72 22.84
C ALA A 143 34.39 -11.06 21.92
N TRP A 144 34.22 -11.09 20.59
CA TRP A 144 35.15 -10.43 19.65
C TRP A 144 34.84 -8.95 19.42
N ARG A 145 33.63 -8.50 19.77
CA ARG A 145 33.21 -7.09 19.68
C ARG A 145 33.76 -6.24 20.82
N ASP A 146 34.36 -6.84 21.84
CA ASP A 146 34.94 -6.15 23.00
C ASP A 146 36.47 -5.99 22.87
N GLY A 147 37.12 -6.75 21.97
CA GLY A 147 38.58 -6.78 21.79
C GLY A 147 39.14 -5.84 20.71
N TRP A 148 38.44 -4.75 20.40
CA TRP A 148 38.89 -3.73 19.42
C TRP A 148 39.69 -2.60 20.05
N ARG A 149 39.40 -2.25 21.30
CA ARG A 149 40.16 -1.28 22.09
C ARG A 149 41.41 -1.95 22.66
N ASN A 150 42.54 -1.26 22.60
CA ASN A 150 43.77 -1.78 23.19
C ASN A 150 43.67 -1.80 24.73
N LEU A 151 44.26 -2.84 25.34
CA LEU A 151 44.22 -3.04 26.79
C LEU A 151 45.16 -2.10 27.58
N HIS A 152 46.20 -1.57 26.92
CA HIS A 152 47.24 -0.76 27.56
C HIS A 152 47.05 0.75 27.35
N ASP A 153 46.36 1.15 26.27
CA ASP A 153 45.99 2.55 25.98
C ASP A 153 44.60 2.54 25.35
N GLY A 154 43.56 2.82 26.14
CA GLY A 154 42.15 2.73 25.72
C GLY A 154 41.35 4.02 25.93
N GLU A 155 41.96 5.07 26.49
CA GLU A 155 41.31 6.36 26.72
C GLU A 155 41.04 7.10 25.42
N ARG A 156 41.93 6.95 24.43
CA ARG A 156 41.77 7.47 23.08
C ARG A 156 42.04 6.38 22.06
N THR A 157 41.00 5.93 21.37
CA THR A 157 41.13 5.00 20.24
C THR A 157 40.86 5.74 18.94
N GLU A 158 41.84 5.71 18.04
CA GLU A 158 41.83 6.47 16.79
C GLU A 158 42.59 5.75 15.68
N ALA A 159 42.07 5.82 14.47
CA ALA A 159 42.73 5.38 13.25
C ALA A 159 42.62 6.49 12.21
N SER A 160 43.76 6.90 11.64
CA SER A 160 43.79 7.88 10.57
C SER A 160 44.65 7.46 9.39
N VAL A 161 44.26 7.92 8.20
CA VAL A 161 45.02 7.74 6.97
C VAL A 161 45.18 9.09 6.26
N GLU A 162 46.40 9.38 5.83
CA GLU A 162 46.65 10.50 4.91
C GLU A 162 46.66 9.99 3.48
N LEU A 163 45.86 10.64 2.62
CA LEU A 163 45.69 10.32 1.23
C LEU A 163 46.18 11.46 0.35
N VAL A 164 46.87 11.14 -0.74
CA VAL A 164 47.27 12.10 -1.78
C VAL A 164 46.53 11.74 -3.06
N LEU A 165 45.69 12.63 -3.57
CA LEU A 165 45.03 12.45 -4.85
C LEU A 165 46.01 12.77 -5.98
N ALA A 166 45.96 11.99 -7.06
CA ALA A 166 46.87 12.12 -8.20
C ALA A 166 46.80 13.54 -8.78
N GLY A 167 47.91 14.29 -8.67
CA GLY A 167 48.05 15.68 -9.11
C GLY A 167 47.98 16.72 -7.99
N ASP A 168 47.58 16.33 -6.78
CA ASP A 168 47.62 17.21 -5.61
C ASP A 168 49.01 17.17 -4.96
N ARG A 169 49.40 18.29 -4.35
CA ARG A 169 50.65 18.39 -3.56
C ARG A 169 50.43 18.16 -2.07
N GLU A 170 49.21 18.39 -1.61
CA GLU A 170 48.82 18.30 -0.21
C GLU A 170 47.99 17.03 0.05
N SER A 171 48.01 16.54 1.29
CA SER A 171 47.26 15.34 1.68
C SER A 171 45.91 15.69 2.28
N THR A 172 44.92 14.85 2.01
CA THR A 172 43.64 14.81 2.73
C THR A 172 43.76 13.78 3.84
N GLU A 173 43.42 14.16 5.07
CA GLU A 173 43.40 13.24 6.21
C GLU A 173 42.00 12.69 6.42
N VAL A 174 41.89 11.39 6.63
CA VAL A 174 40.66 10.71 7.02
C VAL A 174 40.90 10.10 8.38
N THR A 175 40.09 10.49 9.36
CA THR A 175 40.24 10.08 10.75
C THR A 175 38.96 9.45 11.25
N ARG A 176 39.11 8.40 12.05
CA ARG A 176 38.02 7.77 12.77
C ARG A 176 38.37 7.64 14.25
N VAL A 177 37.49 8.14 15.11
CA VAL A 177 37.64 8.18 16.56
C VAL A 177 36.49 7.40 17.19
N TRP A 178 36.79 6.65 18.26
CA TRP A 178 35.75 5.98 19.03
C TRP A 178 35.57 6.64 20.39
N THR A 179 34.36 7.14 20.65
CA THR A 179 34.02 7.92 21.85
C THR A 179 33.30 7.08 22.92
N GLY A 180 32.67 5.97 22.53
CA GLY A 180 31.89 5.09 23.41
C GLY A 180 32.53 3.71 23.63
N SER A 181 31.90 2.86 24.44
CA SER A 181 32.34 1.49 24.71
C SER A 181 32.05 0.51 23.56
N SER A 182 31.07 0.85 22.72
CA SER A 182 30.70 0.07 21.55
C SER A 182 31.57 0.42 20.35
N VAL A 183 31.90 -0.59 19.56
CA VAL A 183 32.58 -0.41 18.27
C VAL A 183 31.79 0.45 17.27
N ARG A 184 30.48 0.60 17.49
CA ARG A 184 29.57 1.45 16.70
C ARG A 184 29.66 2.94 17.05
N SER A 185 30.35 3.31 18.14
CA SER A 185 30.59 4.72 18.52
C SER A 185 31.64 5.43 17.65
N ALA A 186 31.98 4.85 16.50
CA ALA A 186 33.04 5.32 15.63
C ALA A 186 32.55 6.50 14.80
N GLU A 187 33.07 7.70 15.07
CA GLU A 187 32.81 8.92 14.31
C GLU A 187 33.92 9.12 13.28
N GLY A 188 33.54 9.33 12.02
CA GLY A 188 34.49 9.48 10.90
C GLY A 188 34.43 10.89 10.32
N ALA A 189 35.60 11.51 10.16
CA ALA A 189 35.75 12.84 9.57
C ALA A 189 36.83 12.85 8.48
N VAL A 190 36.68 13.76 7.53
CA VAL A 190 37.66 14.05 6.48
C VAL A 190 38.12 15.51 6.61
N THR A 191 39.43 15.72 6.61
CA THR A 191 40.06 17.04 6.67
C THR A 191 40.83 17.24 5.38
N ARG A 192 40.33 18.12 4.51
CA ARG A 192 41.02 18.54 3.28
C ARG A 192 42.02 19.67 3.60
N PRO A 193 43.06 19.87 2.78
CA PRO A 193 44.02 20.93 3.01
C PRO A 193 43.36 22.31 3.20
N GLY A 194 43.70 23.00 4.29
CA GLY A 194 43.18 24.33 4.62
C GLY A 194 41.69 24.39 4.97
N ARG A 195 41.00 23.26 5.17
CA ARG A 195 39.58 23.20 5.54
C ARG A 195 39.36 22.60 6.92
N SER A 196 38.24 22.95 7.55
CA SER A 196 37.77 22.30 8.77
C SER A 196 37.36 20.85 8.51
N PRO A 197 37.35 19.97 9.54
CA PRO A 197 36.87 18.60 9.40
C PRO A 197 35.41 18.56 8.94
N GLU A 198 35.13 17.73 7.94
CA GLU A 198 33.80 17.50 7.38
C GLU A 198 33.39 16.03 7.61
N PRO A 199 32.08 15.69 7.56
CA PRO A 199 31.63 14.31 7.62
C PRO A 199 32.26 13.46 6.52
N LEU A 200 32.60 12.19 6.83
CA LEU A 200 33.25 11.29 5.88
C LEU A 200 32.47 11.08 4.57
N SER A 201 31.13 11.15 4.62
CA SER A 201 30.24 11.04 3.45
C SER A 201 30.54 12.07 2.36
N THR A 202 31.13 13.21 2.72
CA THR A 202 31.55 14.24 1.74
C THR A 202 32.68 13.78 0.81
N LEU A 203 33.39 12.68 1.11
CA LEU A 203 34.33 12.05 0.17
C LEU A 203 33.62 11.47 -1.06
N GLY A 204 32.34 11.08 -0.93
CA GLY A 204 31.57 10.45 -2.02
C GLY A 204 32.09 9.08 -2.45
N TRP A 205 32.86 8.39 -1.60
CA TRP A 205 33.50 7.11 -1.92
C TRP A 205 32.71 5.89 -1.46
N ASP A 206 31.52 6.05 -0.91
CA ASP A 206 30.77 4.94 -0.32
C ASP A 206 30.53 3.79 -1.31
N ASP A 207 30.10 4.11 -2.53
CA ASP A 207 29.90 3.11 -3.59
C ASP A 207 31.22 2.58 -4.14
N ASP A 208 32.23 3.43 -4.28
CA ASP A 208 33.55 3.01 -4.77
C ASP A 208 34.24 2.07 -3.78
N LEU A 209 34.18 2.35 -2.46
CA LEU A 209 34.73 1.51 -1.39
C LEU A 209 34.03 0.15 -1.36
N ARG A 210 32.71 0.11 -1.58
CA ARG A 210 31.95 -1.14 -1.73
C ARG A 210 32.36 -1.92 -2.99
N ARG A 211 32.54 -1.21 -4.11
CA ARG A 211 32.80 -1.79 -5.43
C ARG A 211 34.21 -2.32 -5.63
N TYR A 212 35.21 -1.53 -5.24
CA TYR A 212 36.62 -1.78 -5.54
C TYR A 212 37.43 -2.29 -4.35
N ARG A 213 37.00 -1.93 -3.13
CA ARG A 213 37.59 -2.30 -1.84
C ARG A 213 39.12 -2.46 -1.85
N PRO A 214 39.90 -1.44 -1.47
CA PRO A 214 41.36 -1.46 -1.55
C PRO A 214 42.04 -2.21 -0.37
N PHE A 215 41.39 -3.21 0.20
CA PHE A 215 41.86 -4.00 1.34
C PHE A 215 41.63 -5.48 1.09
N LEU A 216 42.65 -6.30 1.28
CA LEU A 216 42.58 -7.75 1.19
C LEU A 216 43.08 -8.33 2.52
N SER A 217 42.14 -8.59 3.43
CA SER A 217 42.44 -9.10 4.76
C SER A 217 42.56 -10.63 4.79
N TYR A 218 43.24 -11.17 5.81
CA TYR A 218 43.28 -12.62 6.09
C TYR A 218 41.88 -13.26 6.04
N ALA A 219 40.89 -12.64 6.69
CA ALA A 219 39.54 -13.16 6.79
C ALA A 219 38.75 -13.10 5.47
N GLU A 220 39.14 -12.24 4.52
CA GLU A 220 38.50 -12.12 3.21
C GLU A 220 38.91 -13.27 2.31
N VAL A 221 40.22 -13.58 2.29
CA VAL A 221 40.79 -14.67 1.51
C VAL A 221 40.21 -16.01 1.99
N GLY A 222 40.17 -16.25 3.30
CA GLY A 222 39.59 -17.47 3.87
C GLY A 222 38.09 -17.63 3.64
N ARG A 223 37.27 -16.58 3.87
CA ARG A 223 35.80 -16.66 3.68
C ARG A 223 35.35 -16.83 2.25
N THR A 224 36.13 -16.28 1.31
CA THR A 224 35.92 -16.44 -0.13
C THR A 224 35.85 -17.92 -0.53
N ILE A 225 36.53 -18.80 0.23
CA ILE A 225 36.70 -20.20 -0.10
C ILE A 225 35.95 -21.12 0.88
N GLU A 226 36.03 -20.86 2.19
CA GLU A 226 35.59 -21.81 3.23
C GLU A 226 34.17 -21.56 3.78
N GLY A 227 33.54 -20.39 3.50
CA GLY A 227 32.45 -19.90 4.34
C GLY A 227 31.10 -19.62 3.67
N ARG A 228 31.05 -18.79 2.63
CA ARG A 228 29.78 -18.38 1.99
C ARG A 228 30.00 -18.04 0.52
N ALA A 229 29.64 -18.95 -0.37
CA ALA A 229 29.79 -18.78 -1.81
C ALA A 229 29.10 -17.52 -2.39
N SER A 230 28.17 -16.93 -1.65
CA SER A 230 27.47 -15.69 -1.99
C SER A 230 28.30 -14.42 -1.80
N GLU A 231 29.29 -14.38 -0.89
CA GLU A 231 30.06 -13.14 -0.61
C GLU A 231 30.97 -12.78 -1.79
N LEU A 232 31.72 -13.75 -2.33
CA LEU A 232 32.52 -13.55 -3.54
C LEU A 232 31.64 -13.20 -4.75
N TYR A 233 30.49 -13.86 -4.88
CA TYR A 233 29.51 -13.54 -5.92
C TYR A 233 29.07 -12.07 -5.83
N ASP A 234 28.74 -11.58 -4.64
CA ASP A 234 28.28 -10.21 -4.42
C ASP A 234 29.38 -9.19 -4.70
N MET A 235 30.62 -9.47 -4.27
CA MET A 235 31.78 -8.64 -4.56
C MET A 235 32.03 -8.53 -6.07
N LEU A 236 32.06 -9.66 -6.79
CA LEU A 236 32.27 -9.65 -8.24
C LEU A 236 31.11 -8.97 -8.97
N SER A 237 29.86 -9.17 -8.51
CA SER A 237 28.65 -8.53 -9.05
C SER A 237 28.66 -7.01 -8.86
N ALA A 238 29.13 -6.53 -7.71
CA ALA A 238 29.33 -5.11 -7.44
C ALA A 238 30.42 -4.51 -8.35
N LEU A 239 31.55 -5.20 -8.49
CA LEU A 239 32.68 -4.78 -9.33
C LEU A 239 32.26 -4.57 -10.80
N ILE A 240 31.51 -5.51 -11.37
CA ILE A 240 30.99 -5.40 -12.75
C ILE A 240 29.80 -4.44 -12.89
N GLY A 241 29.29 -3.89 -11.78
CA GLY A 241 28.27 -2.84 -11.77
C GLY A 241 26.90 -3.31 -12.26
N LEU A 242 26.46 -4.51 -11.85
CA LEU A 242 25.18 -5.09 -12.27
C LEU A 242 24.16 -5.20 -11.11
N THR A 243 24.39 -4.48 -10.02
CA THR A 243 23.52 -4.44 -8.84
C THR A 243 22.13 -3.86 -9.16
N GLY A 244 22.06 -2.86 -10.05
CA GLY A 244 20.81 -2.31 -10.56
C GLY A 244 19.97 -3.34 -11.31
N LEU A 245 20.60 -4.13 -12.18
CA LEU A 245 19.93 -5.20 -12.94
C LEU A 245 19.41 -6.32 -12.05
N ALA A 246 20.21 -6.74 -11.06
CA ALA A 246 19.76 -7.72 -10.08
C ALA A 246 18.54 -7.22 -9.28
N SER A 247 18.43 -5.91 -9.06
CA SER A 247 17.27 -5.29 -8.41
C SER A 247 16.05 -5.31 -9.32
N ALA A 248 16.19 -4.90 -10.59
CA ALA A 248 15.13 -4.98 -11.59
C ALA A 248 14.59 -6.42 -11.79
N GLU A 249 15.48 -7.41 -11.87
CA GLU A 249 15.09 -8.83 -11.91
C GLU A 249 14.24 -9.23 -10.70
N ARG A 250 14.62 -8.80 -9.49
CA ARG A 250 13.86 -9.09 -8.26
C ARG A 250 12.48 -8.43 -8.27
N ARG A 251 12.37 -7.20 -8.79
CA ARG A 251 11.10 -6.47 -8.93
C ARG A 251 10.14 -7.21 -9.85
N LEU A 252 10.57 -7.54 -11.06
CA LEU A 252 9.75 -8.31 -12.00
C LEU A 252 9.39 -9.69 -11.46
N ALA A 253 10.31 -10.36 -10.76
CA ALA A 253 10.02 -11.64 -10.12
C ALA A 253 8.95 -11.50 -9.02
N ARG A 254 8.97 -10.42 -8.24
CA ARG A 254 7.94 -10.11 -7.24
C ARG A 254 6.60 -9.82 -7.92
N ALA A 255 6.59 -8.98 -8.95
CA ALA A 255 5.39 -8.67 -9.72
C ALA A 255 4.74 -9.92 -10.32
N CYS A 256 5.50 -10.79 -11.00
CA CYS A 256 5.00 -12.05 -11.55
C CYS A 256 4.37 -12.95 -10.47
N ARG A 257 4.99 -13.03 -9.28
CA ARG A 257 4.43 -13.81 -8.15
C ARG A 257 3.14 -13.19 -7.61
N GLU A 258 3.03 -11.87 -7.59
CA GLU A 258 1.83 -11.17 -7.14
C GLU A 258 0.67 -11.35 -8.11
N LEU A 259 0.92 -11.11 -9.41
CA LEU A 259 -0.06 -11.32 -10.48
C LEU A 259 -0.57 -12.76 -10.51
N SER A 260 0.33 -13.75 -10.38
CA SER A 260 -0.07 -15.16 -10.30
C SER A 260 -0.93 -15.47 -9.07
N ARG A 261 -0.68 -14.80 -7.94
CA ARG A 261 -1.48 -14.97 -6.72
C ARG A 261 -2.87 -14.34 -6.88
N ARG A 262 -2.95 -13.12 -7.41
CA ARG A 262 -4.19 -12.40 -7.71
C ARG A 262 -5.06 -13.20 -8.70
N ALA A 263 -4.48 -13.62 -9.83
CA ALA A 263 -5.17 -14.41 -10.84
C ALA A 263 -5.76 -15.73 -10.32
N ARG A 264 -5.13 -16.37 -9.32
CA ARG A 264 -5.59 -17.65 -8.75
C ARG A 264 -6.51 -17.51 -7.54
N ARG A 265 -6.62 -16.30 -6.98
CA ARG A 265 -7.32 -16.07 -5.70
C ARG A 265 -8.82 -16.37 -5.78
N PRO A 266 -9.58 -15.88 -6.77
CA PRO A 266 -11.03 -16.13 -6.84
C PRO A 266 -11.35 -17.61 -6.96
N GLY A 267 -10.57 -18.37 -7.75
CA GLY A 267 -10.76 -19.82 -7.90
C GLY A 267 -10.50 -20.62 -6.63
N LYS A 268 -9.72 -20.10 -5.67
CA LYS A 268 -9.53 -20.72 -4.35
C LYS A 268 -10.66 -20.40 -3.38
N GLU A 269 -11.25 -19.21 -3.49
CA GLU A 269 -12.32 -18.72 -2.60
C GLU A 269 -13.72 -19.16 -3.08
N LEU A 270 -13.88 -19.43 -4.37
CA LEU A 270 -15.15 -19.82 -5.00
C LEU A 270 -15.80 -21.06 -4.36
N PRO A 271 -15.09 -22.16 -4.03
CA PRO A 271 -15.71 -23.33 -3.42
C PRO A 271 -16.37 -23.04 -2.06
N GLU A 272 -15.74 -22.24 -1.21
CA GLU A 272 -16.27 -21.85 0.10
C GLU A 272 -17.47 -20.89 -0.02
N LEU A 273 -17.47 -20.02 -1.04
CA LEU A 273 -18.59 -19.14 -1.34
C LEU A 273 -19.80 -19.93 -1.87
N VAL A 274 -19.57 -20.85 -2.82
CA VAL A 274 -20.59 -21.74 -3.38
C VAL A 274 -21.20 -22.64 -2.31
N ALA A 275 -20.39 -23.19 -1.39
CA ALA A 275 -20.90 -23.98 -0.27
C ALA A 275 -21.85 -23.16 0.62
N ALA A 276 -21.46 -21.94 0.99
CA ALA A 276 -22.29 -21.06 1.82
C ALA A 276 -23.58 -20.62 1.11
N LEU A 277 -23.53 -20.38 -0.21
CA LEU A 277 -24.73 -20.07 -1.00
C LEU A 277 -25.67 -21.27 -1.12
N ARG A 278 -25.13 -22.49 -1.27
CA ARG A 278 -25.93 -23.72 -1.33
C ARG A 278 -26.65 -24.00 -0.01
N GLU A 279 -26.03 -23.72 1.13
CA GLU A 279 -26.68 -23.82 2.45
C GLU A 279 -27.82 -22.80 2.62
N ALA A 280 -27.65 -21.60 2.07
CA ALA A 280 -28.63 -20.52 2.14
C ALA A 280 -29.71 -20.57 1.04
N ALA A 281 -29.54 -21.39 0.00
CA ALA A 281 -30.44 -21.48 -1.14
C ALA A 281 -31.90 -21.85 -0.79
N PRO A 282 -32.19 -22.82 0.11
CA PRO A 282 -33.56 -23.22 0.41
C PRO A 282 -34.39 -22.04 0.96
N GLY A 283 -35.34 -21.54 0.15
CA GLY A 283 -36.20 -20.42 0.52
C GLY A 283 -35.60 -19.03 0.27
N ASN A 284 -34.43 -18.92 -0.37
CA ASN A 284 -33.83 -17.65 -0.76
C ASN A 284 -33.55 -17.60 -2.27
N GLN A 285 -34.47 -16.97 -3.01
CA GLN A 285 -34.38 -16.83 -4.47
C GLN A 285 -33.09 -16.13 -4.93
N ARG A 286 -32.51 -15.22 -4.13
CA ARG A 286 -31.25 -14.55 -4.47
C ARG A 286 -30.05 -15.48 -4.33
N ALA A 287 -30.02 -16.31 -3.29
CA ALA A 287 -28.98 -17.31 -3.11
C ALA A 287 -29.05 -18.39 -4.21
N GLU A 288 -30.24 -18.82 -4.61
CA GLU A 288 -30.45 -19.72 -5.76
C GLU A 288 -29.96 -19.09 -7.07
N ALA A 289 -30.31 -17.82 -7.34
CA ALA A 289 -29.87 -17.11 -8.53
C ALA A 289 -28.35 -16.89 -8.57
N ALA A 290 -27.73 -16.60 -7.43
CA ALA A 290 -26.28 -16.43 -7.32
C ALA A 290 -25.55 -17.76 -7.51
N LEU A 291 -26.07 -18.86 -6.93
CA LEU A 291 -25.53 -20.20 -7.11
C LEU A 291 -25.56 -20.60 -8.59
N ALA A 292 -26.71 -20.42 -9.26
CA ALA A 292 -26.85 -20.72 -10.69
C ALA A 292 -25.91 -19.89 -11.58
N ALA A 293 -25.63 -18.63 -11.23
CA ALA A 293 -24.70 -17.78 -11.96
C ALA A 293 -23.23 -18.19 -11.78
N LEU A 294 -22.86 -18.71 -10.59
CA LEU A 294 -21.49 -19.13 -10.27
C LEU A 294 -21.15 -20.55 -10.72
N GLU A 295 -22.13 -21.43 -10.88
CA GLU A 295 -21.95 -22.82 -11.36
C GLU A 295 -22.04 -22.95 -12.89
N GLY A 296 -22.32 -21.86 -13.59
CA GLY A 296 -22.31 -21.81 -15.05
C GLY A 296 -20.91 -22.04 -15.66
N PRO A 297 -20.83 -22.46 -16.94
CA PRO A 297 -19.56 -22.68 -17.63
C PRO A 297 -18.74 -21.40 -17.82
N ASP A 298 -19.42 -20.26 -17.97
CA ASP A 298 -18.83 -18.91 -17.98
C ASP A 298 -19.54 -18.08 -16.90
N ILE A 299 -18.78 -17.54 -15.95
CA ILE A 299 -19.33 -16.74 -14.85
C ILE A 299 -19.53 -15.29 -15.32
N ASP A 300 -20.78 -14.85 -15.43
CA ASP A 300 -21.12 -13.45 -15.71
C ASP A 300 -20.96 -12.58 -14.44
N LEU A 301 -19.83 -11.89 -14.33
CA LEU A 301 -19.49 -11.05 -13.18
C LEU A 301 -20.47 -9.87 -12.98
N GLU A 302 -21.08 -9.34 -14.05
CA GLU A 302 -22.05 -8.25 -13.92
C GLU A 302 -23.37 -8.75 -13.35
N ARG A 303 -23.83 -9.93 -13.78
CA ARG A 303 -25.00 -10.59 -13.21
C ARG A 303 -24.80 -10.88 -11.72
N VAL A 304 -23.64 -11.42 -11.32
CA VAL A 304 -23.31 -11.71 -9.91
C VAL A 304 -23.21 -10.42 -9.09
N ALA A 305 -22.61 -9.36 -9.64
CA ALA A 305 -22.55 -8.03 -9.00
C ALA A 305 -23.94 -7.44 -8.76
N GLY A 306 -24.85 -7.61 -9.71
CA GLY A 306 -26.23 -7.15 -9.60
C GLY A 306 -26.98 -7.84 -8.46
N LEU A 307 -26.77 -9.15 -8.27
CA LEU A 307 -27.38 -9.91 -7.19
C LEU A 307 -26.83 -9.53 -5.80
N ALA A 308 -25.57 -9.12 -5.73
CA ALA A 308 -24.91 -8.70 -4.49
C ALA A 308 -25.35 -7.29 -3.99
N LYS A 309 -26.01 -6.48 -4.81
CA LYS A 309 -26.52 -5.18 -4.39
C LYS A 309 -27.77 -5.36 -3.53
N ALA A 310 -27.77 -4.81 -2.31
CA ALA A 310 -28.99 -4.69 -1.51
C ALA A 310 -29.94 -3.66 -2.16
N ASP A 311 -31.24 -3.94 -2.19
CA ASP A 311 -32.22 -2.91 -2.59
C ASP A 311 -32.29 -1.87 -1.46
N PRO A 312 -32.05 -0.58 -1.74
CA PRO A 312 -32.28 0.46 -0.76
C PRO A 312 -33.79 0.56 -0.51
N VAL A 313 -34.24 0.09 0.65
CA VAL A 313 -35.62 0.30 1.08
C VAL A 313 -35.77 1.77 1.49
N ASP A 314 -36.65 2.49 0.82
CA ASP A 314 -36.94 3.90 1.12
C ASP A 314 -37.57 4.03 2.53
N PRO A 315 -36.96 4.80 3.45
CA PRO A 315 -37.53 5.07 4.77
C PRO A 315 -38.95 5.66 4.72
N GLU A 316 -39.29 6.44 3.69
CA GLU A 316 -40.64 7.02 3.54
C GLU A 316 -41.68 5.95 3.17
N GLU A 317 -41.32 5.02 2.28
CA GLU A 317 -42.18 3.88 1.90
C GLU A 317 -42.53 3.01 3.11
N LEU A 318 -41.53 2.73 3.97
CA LEU A 318 -41.74 1.95 5.20
C LEU A 318 -42.72 2.61 6.18
N ILE A 319 -42.69 3.95 6.28
CA ILE A 319 -43.60 4.70 7.13
C ILE A 319 -45.04 4.59 6.59
N VAL A 320 -45.23 4.74 5.28
CA VAL A 320 -46.53 4.62 4.62
C VAL A 320 -47.10 3.21 4.77
N LEU A 321 -46.30 2.16 4.54
CA LEU A 321 -46.74 0.77 4.68
C LEU A 321 -47.15 0.45 6.13
N ARG A 322 -46.37 0.89 7.13
CA ARG A 322 -46.69 0.68 8.55
C ARG A 322 -47.98 1.40 8.97
N ARG A 323 -48.19 2.63 8.47
CA ARG A 323 -49.41 3.40 8.71
C ARG A 323 -50.62 2.74 8.05
N THR A 324 -50.49 2.30 6.80
CA THR A 324 -51.56 1.60 6.05
C THR A 324 -52.00 0.33 6.75
N ARG A 325 -51.05 -0.50 7.24
CA ARG A 325 -51.35 -1.73 7.99
C ARG A 325 -52.19 -1.48 9.26
N ARG A 326 -52.03 -0.31 9.89
CA ARG A 326 -52.71 0.08 11.14
C ARG A 326 -53.89 1.04 10.92
N LEU A 327 -54.19 1.40 9.68
CA LEU A 327 -55.23 2.36 9.32
C LEU A 327 -56.57 1.90 9.88
N ALA A 328 -57.33 2.78 10.54
CA ALA A 328 -58.71 2.51 10.98
C ALA A 328 -59.71 3.24 10.06
N VAL A 329 -60.84 2.60 9.79
CA VAL A 329 -62.00 3.16 9.05
C VAL A 329 -63.25 2.99 9.91
N PRO A 330 -64.30 3.82 9.73
CA PRO A 330 -65.54 3.70 10.49
C PRO A 330 -66.11 2.27 10.47
N GLU A 331 -66.37 1.74 11.66
CA GLU A 331 -66.92 0.40 11.83
C GLU A 331 -68.34 0.30 11.25
N GLU A 332 -68.74 -0.91 10.90
CA GLU A 332 -70.08 -1.16 10.36
C GLU A 332 -71.19 -0.85 11.37
N SER A 333 -70.95 -1.14 12.65
CA SER A 333 -71.84 -0.78 13.77
C SER A 333 -72.06 0.73 13.85
N THR A 334 -70.98 1.52 13.95
CA THR A 334 -71.06 2.98 14.03
C THR A 334 -71.73 3.60 12.79
N ALA A 335 -71.46 3.05 11.60
CA ALA A 335 -72.14 3.50 10.39
C ALA A 335 -73.63 3.18 10.43
N SER A 336 -74.02 1.99 10.92
CA SER A 336 -75.42 1.59 11.06
C SER A 336 -76.17 2.50 12.03
N ASP A 337 -75.59 2.83 13.17
CA ASP A 337 -76.20 3.74 14.15
C ASP A 337 -76.53 5.09 13.53
N VAL A 338 -75.60 5.67 12.77
CA VAL A 338 -75.81 6.95 12.06
C VAL A 338 -76.86 6.81 10.96
N ILE A 339 -76.89 5.69 10.22
CA ILE A 339 -77.92 5.42 9.21
C ILE A 339 -79.31 5.38 9.84
N ASP A 340 -79.46 4.70 10.97
CA ASP A 340 -80.73 4.56 11.67
C ASP A 340 -81.19 5.90 12.25
N GLU A 341 -80.27 6.70 12.78
CA GLU A 341 -80.57 8.07 13.23
C GLU A 341 -81.03 8.97 12.08
N LEU A 342 -80.34 8.95 10.93
CA LEU A 342 -80.70 9.74 9.75
C LEU A 342 -82.09 9.34 9.20
N ARG A 343 -82.35 8.03 9.09
CA ARG A 343 -83.65 7.52 8.61
C ARG A 343 -84.77 7.79 9.60
N GLY A 344 -84.51 7.66 10.90
CA GLY A 344 -85.45 8.01 11.96
C GLY A 344 -85.82 9.49 11.93
N ALA A 345 -84.82 10.38 11.83
CA ALA A 345 -85.07 11.82 11.70
C ALA A 345 -85.81 12.18 10.41
N ALA A 346 -85.51 11.51 9.29
CA ALA A 346 -86.24 11.72 8.04
C ALA A 346 -87.72 11.31 8.14
N LEU A 347 -88.01 10.20 8.82
CA LEU A 347 -89.38 9.74 9.07
C LEU A 347 -90.14 10.74 9.95
N GLU A 348 -89.52 11.21 11.03
CA GLU A 348 -90.13 12.22 11.92
C GLU A 348 -90.44 13.52 11.18
N LEU A 349 -89.52 14.02 10.35
CA LEU A 349 -89.77 15.18 9.49
C LEU A 349 -90.94 14.95 8.54
N ALA A 350 -91.04 13.78 7.92
CA ALA A 350 -92.15 13.43 7.03
C ALA A 350 -93.49 13.34 7.78
N MET A 351 -93.51 12.86 9.03
CA MET A 351 -94.72 12.80 9.86
C MET A 351 -95.23 14.19 10.28
N VAL A 352 -94.33 15.13 10.52
CA VAL A 352 -94.68 16.50 10.90
C VAL A 352 -95.05 17.34 9.68
N ALA A 353 -94.54 17.02 8.48
CA ALA A 353 -94.83 17.74 7.25
C ALA A 353 -96.35 17.89 7.01
N GLY A 354 -96.80 19.12 6.70
CA GLY A 354 -98.22 19.43 6.46
C GLY A 354 -99.10 19.49 7.72
N THR A 355 -98.57 19.21 8.92
CA THR A 355 -99.34 19.33 10.17
C THR A 355 -99.46 20.78 10.65
N LYS A 356 -100.38 21.02 11.59
CA LYS A 356 -100.48 22.32 12.29
C LYS A 356 -99.18 22.67 13.02
N SER A 357 -98.46 21.68 13.53
CA SER A 357 -97.16 21.87 14.20
C SER A 357 -96.09 22.36 13.23
N ALA A 358 -95.99 21.76 12.03
CA ALA A 358 -95.07 22.24 10.99
C ALA A 358 -95.41 23.66 10.52
N ARG A 359 -96.70 23.98 10.35
CA ARG A 359 -97.12 25.34 9.98
C ARG A 359 -96.75 26.35 11.06
N ALA A 360 -97.01 26.03 12.33
CA ALA A 360 -96.63 26.89 13.45
C ALA A 360 -95.11 27.10 13.52
N HIS A 361 -94.32 26.04 13.37
CA HIS A 361 -92.85 26.13 13.33
C HIS A 361 -92.34 26.98 12.15
N GLY A 362 -92.90 26.80 10.95
CA GLY A 362 -92.53 27.62 9.79
C GLY A 362 -92.86 29.10 9.97
N VAL A 363 -93.99 29.42 10.62
CA VAL A 363 -94.33 30.81 10.97
C VAL A 363 -93.36 31.35 12.02
N ILE A 364 -93.03 30.57 13.05
CA ILE A 364 -92.03 30.96 14.07
C ILE A 364 -90.67 31.23 13.43
N ASP A 365 -90.17 30.36 12.55
CA ASP A 365 -88.88 30.56 11.87
C ASP A 365 -88.88 31.84 11.01
N LEU A 366 -89.96 32.09 10.26
CA LEU A 366 -90.13 33.32 9.48
C LEU A 366 -90.16 34.57 10.36
N LEU A 367 -90.92 34.55 11.47
CA LEU A 367 -90.99 35.66 12.41
C LEU A 367 -89.66 35.89 13.13
N ARG A 368 -88.97 34.82 13.55
CA ARG A 368 -87.63 34.91 14.18
C ARG A 368 -86.62 35.55 13.23
N ARG A 369 -86.57 35.12 11.96
CA ARG A 369 -85.69 35.72 10.94
C ARG A 369 -86.07 37.17 10.63
N ALA A 370 -87.36 37.49 10.57
CA ALA A 370 -87.83 38.85 10.35
C ALA A 370 -87.49 39.77 11.54
N LEU A 371 -87.61 39.26 12.78
CA LEU A 371 -87.22 39.97 13.99
C LEU A 371 -85.71 40.20 14.05
N GLU A 372 -84.91 39.20 13.67
CA GLU A 372 -83.45 39.35 13.57
C GLU A 372 -83.08 40.43 12.54
N HIS A 373 -83.72 40.43 11.38
CA HIS A 373 -83.52 41.46 10.36
C HIS A 373 -83.90 42.87 10.86
N HIS A 374 -85.07 43.00 11.51
CA HIS A 374 -85.52 44.25 12.12
C HIS A 374 -84.56 44.73 13.21
N ALA A 375 -84.07 43.85 14.08
CA ALA A 375 -83.11 44.20 15.13
C ALA A 375 -81.81 44.77 14.54
N GLN A 376 -81.37 44.27 13.38
CA GLN A 376 -80.19 44.77 12.67
C GLN A 376 -80.45 46.08 11.89
N HIS A 377 -81.70 46.38 11.53
CA HIS A 377 -82.08 47.51 10.66
C HIS A 377 -83.28 48.30 11.20
N SER A 378 -83.28 48.63 12.50
CA SER A 378 -84.45 49.16 13.21
C SER A 378 -84.99 50.51 12.71
N ALA A 379 -84.20 51.27 11.94
CA ALA A 379 -84.61 52.53 11.33
C ALA A 379 -85.40 52.36 10.02
N ASP A 380 -85.34 51.19 9.38
CA ASP A 380 -86.08 50.89 8.16
C ASP A 380 -87.33 50.07 8.50
N ALA A 381 -88.47 50.77 8.56
CA ALA A 381 -89.74 50.15 8.89
C ALA A 381 -90.46 49.58 7.66
N ARG A 382 -89.85 49.64 6.47
CA ARG A 382 -90.47 49.12 5.24
C ARG A 382 -90.36 47.61 5.17
N CYS A 383 -91.47 46.92 4.87
CA CYS A 383 -91.45 45.47 4.71
C CYS A 383 -90.83 45.08 3.36
N PRO A 384 -89.75 44.27 3.31
CA PRO A 384 -89.12 43.86 2.06
C PRO A 384 -89.93 42.85 1.26
N VAL A 385 -90.96 42.22 1.85
CA VAL A 385 -91.79 41.20 1.19
C VAL A 385 -92.98 41.83 0.46
N CYS A 386 -93.75 42.68 1.14
CA CYS A 386 -94.93 43.32 0.55
C CYS A 386 -94.70 44.78 0.12
N GLY A 387 -93.54 45.36 0.43
CA GLY A 387 -93.17 46.72 0.05
C GLY A 387 -93.86 47.84 0.83
N ALA A 388 -94.72 47.51 1.80
CA ALA A 388 -95.47 48.47 2.60
C ALA A 388 -94.54 49.25 3.56
N ASP A 389 -94.74 50.57 3.61
CA ASP A 389 -94.02 51.45 4.53
C ASP A 389 -94.57 51.33 5.96
N ASP A 390 -93.68 51.48 6.95
CA ASP A 390 -93.98 51.37 8.39
C ASP A 390 -94.60 50.04 8.86
N ALA A 391 -94.41 48.98 8.07
CA ALA A 391 -94.97 47.64 8.31
C ALA A 391 -94.16 46.79 9.31
N LEU A 392 -92.86 47.06 9.47
CA LEU A 392 -91.96 46.37 10.41
C LEU A 392 -91.50 47.28 11.57
N GLY A 393 -92.42 48.08 12.12
CA GLY A 393 -92.12 48.96 13.27
C GLY A 393 -92.07 48.25 14.64
N PRO A 394 -91.80 48.98 15.74
CA PRO A 394 -91.71 48.43 17.09
C PRO A 394 -92.98 47.69 17.55
N ASP A 395 -94.16 48.20 17.18
CA ASP A 395 -95.44 47.56 17.50
C ASP A 395 -95.62 46.24 16.74
N TRP A 396 -95.09 46.14 15.51
CA TRP A 396 -95.05 44.88 14.78
C TRP A 396 -94.12 43.89 15.48
N ALA A 397 -92.93 44.32 15.92
CA ALA A 397 -91.98 43.46 16.62
C ALA A 397 -92.59 42.89 17.92
N ALA A 398 -93.28 43.73 18.70
CA ALA A 398 -93.99 43.27 19.90
C ALA A 398 -95.09 42.24 19.59
N ARG A 399 -95.87 42.45 18.52
CA ARG A 399 -96.88 41.48 18.06
C ARG A 399 -96.24 40.18 17.56
N ALA A 400 -95.13 40.25 16.83
CA ALA A 400 -94.41 39.09 16.33
C ALA A 400 -93.84 38.25 17.48
N VAL A 401 -93.28 38.89 18.52
CA VAL A 401 -92.82 38.19 19.74
C VAL A 401 -93.99 37.51 20.46
N ALA A 402 -95.13 38.18 20.60
CA ALA A 402 -96.32 37.60 21.22
C ALA A 402 -96.89 36.41 20.40
N GLU A 403 -96.88 36.53 19.06
CA GLU A 403 -97.32 35.47 18.15
C GLU A 403 -96.38 34.25 18.21
N ILE A 404 -95.06 34.46 18.31
CA ILE A 404 -94.10 33.37 18.55
C ILE A 404 -94.46 32.64 19.86
N GLY A 405 -94.62 33.38 20.96
CA GLY A 405 -94.98 32.78 22.25
C GLY A 405 -96.31 32.02 22.23
N ALA A 406 -97.28 32.47 21.44
CA ALA A 406 -98.57 31.77 21.26
C ALA A 406 -98.43 30.46 20.45
N LEU A 407 -97.52 30.43 19.48
CA LEU A 407 -97.32 29.29 18.57
C LEU A 407 -96.33 28.24 19.11
N GLU A 408 -95.47 28.60 20.07
CA GLU A 408 -94.39 27.73 20.61
C GLU A 408 -94.89 26.34 21.05
N SER A 409 -95.96 26.28 21.85
CA SER A 409 -96.51 24.99 22.31
C SER A 409 -97.04 24.14 21.15
N THR A 410 -97.58 24.76 20.10
CA THR A 410 -98.05 24.05 18.89
C THR A 410 -96.89 23.59 18.01
N ALA A 411 -95.80 24.36 17.95
CA ALA A 411 -94.63 24.10 17.12
C ALA A 411 -93.65 23.09 17.73
N SER A 412 -93.72 22.80 19.03
CA SER A 412 -92.76 21.96 19.76
C SER A 412 -92.46 20.60 19.09
N GLY A 413 -93.48 19.92 18.57
CA GLY A 413 -93.29 18.63 17.87
C GLY A 413 -92.50 18.76 16.56
N ALA A 414 -92.73 19.83 15.80
CA ALA A 414 -91.95 20.14 14.60
C ALA A 414 -90.53 20.58 14.95
N GLU A 415 -90.36 21.47 15.92
CA GLU A 415 -89.04 21.95 16.36
C GLU A 415 -88.12 20.81 16.81
N ALA A 416 -88.66 19.84 17.57
CA ALA A 416 -87.93 18.64 17.98
C ALA A 416 -87.49 17.79 16.76
N ALA A 417 -88.36 17.58 15.77
CA ALA A 417 -88.05 16.83 14.57
C ALA A 417 -86.96 17.52 13.71
N TYR A 418 -87.01 18.84 13.56
CA TYR A 418 -85.99 19.63 12.87
C TYR A 418 -84.65 19.63 13.63
N ALA A 419 -84.67 19.74 14.97
CA ALA A 419 -83.47 19.67 15.78
C ALA A 419 -82.78 18.30 15.69
N ARG A 420 -83.56 17.21 15.76
CA ARG A 420 -83.04 15.84 15.59
C ARG A 420 -82.44 15.62 14.19
N ALA A 421 -83.05 16.19 13.15
CA ALA A 421 -82.53 16.14 11.79
C ALA A 421 -81.17 16.85 11.65
N GLU A 422 -80.99 18.02 12.27
CA GLU A 422 -79.69 18.69 12.29
C GLU A 422 -78.64 17.92 13.09
N GLU A 423 -79.01 17.34 14.23
CA GLU A 423 -78.09 16.50 15.02
C GLU A 423 -77.64 15.27 14.23
N ALA A 424 -78.57 14.60 13.54
CA ALA A 424 -78.26 13.45 12.69
C ALA A 424 -77.34 13.82 11.51
N ARG A 425 -77.54 15.00 10.90
CA ARG A 425 -76.63 15.54 9.86
C ARG A 425 -75.23 15.75 10.41
N GLU A 426 -75.12 16.33 11.60
CA GLU A 426 -73.81 16.64 12.17
C GLU A 426 -73.03 15.37 12.54
N LYS A 427 -73.70 14.39 13.14
CA LYS A 427 -73.10 13.07 13.39
C LYS A 427 -72.63 12.40 12.11
N ALA A 428 -73.41 12.49 11.03
CA ALA A 428 -73.00 11.99 9.73
C ALA A 428 -71.79 12.75 9.15
N ARG A 429 -71.72 14.08 9.29
CA ARG A 429 -70.55 14.87 8.83
C ARG A 429 -69.27 14.48 9.57
N VAL A 430 -69.34 14.27 10.88
CA VAL A 430 -68.20 13.80 11.68
C VAL A 430 -67.72 12.43 11.19
N LEU A 431 -68.65 11.53 10.87
CA LEU A 431 -68.34 10.20 10.33
C LEU A 431 -67.67 10.28 8.94
N LEU A 432 -68.05 11.27 8.12
CA LEU A 432 -67.60 11.49 6.74
C LEU A 432 -66.30 12.32 6.64
N ALA A 433 -65.36 12.09 7.56
CA ALA A 433 -64.09 12.81 7.64
C ALA A 433 -63.20 12.64 6.37
N PRO A 434 -62.41 13.66 5.99
CA PRO A 434 -61.51 13.60 4.84
C PRO A 434 -60.34 12.61 5.05
N PRO A 435 -59.70 12.14 3.96
CA PRO A 435 -58.57 11.21 4.06
C PRO A 435 -57.33 11.88 4.69
N PRO A 436 -56.51 11.12 5.46
CA PRO A 436 -55.20 11.60 5.92
C PRO A 436 -54.25 11.95 4.76
N GLU A 437 -53.38 12.94 4.95
CA GLU A 437 -52.48 13.46 3.90
C GLU A 437 -51.51 12.42 3.32
N TRP A 438 -51.13 11.40 4.09
CA TRP A 438 -50.21 10.35 3.67
C TRP A 438 -50.87 9.28 2.79
N VAL A 439 -52.20 9.30 2.62
CA VAL A 439 -52.90 8.36 1.75
C VAL A 439 -52.80 8.87 0.30
N PRO A 440 -52.18 8.10 -0.63
CA PRO A 440 -52.07 8.53 -2.01
C PRO A 440 -53.45 8.68 -2.65
N ARG A 441 -53.75 9.86 -3.19
CA ARG A 441 -55.08 10.20 -3.76
C ARG A 441 -55.47 9.30 -4.93
N ASP A 442 -54.49 8.86 -5.71
CA ASP A 442 -54.70 8.01 -6.89
C ASP A 442 -54.81 6.51 -6.55
N SER A 443 -54.59 6.12 -5.30
CA SER A 443 -54.79 4.75 -4.85
C SER A 443 -56.28 4.38 -4.81
N GLU A 444 -56.60 3.09 -4.87
CA GLU A 444 -57.98 2.62 -4.70
C GLU A 444 -58.57 3.05 -3.35
N LEU A 445 -57.75 2.98 -2.29
CA LEU A 445 -58.09 3.49 -0.96
C LEU A 445 -58.37 5.00 -0.98
N GLY A 446 -57.50 5.80 -1.61
CA GLY A 446 -57.66 7.24 -1.74
C GLY A 446 -58.94 7.63 -2.48
N ARG A 447 -59.25 6.95 -3.59
CA ARG A 447 -60.49 7.16 -4.35
C ARG A 447 -61.74 6.78 -3.55
N ALA A 448 -61.72 5.65 -2.83
CA ALA A 448 -62.84 5.24 -2.00
C ALA A 448 -63.09 6.20 -0.82
N TRP A 449 -62.03 6.76 -0.23
CA TRP A 449 -62.13 7.75 0.85
C TRP A 449 -62.58 9.12 0.36
N ALA A 450 -62.18 9.52 -0.84
CA ALA A 450 -62.67 10.73 -1.48
C ALA A 450 -64.18 10.63 -1.75
N GLU A 451 -64.66 9.48 -2.25
CA GLU A 451 -66.10 9.22 -2.41
C GLU A 451 -66.82 9.26 -1.05
N TRP A 452 -66.26 8.62 -0.02
CA TRP A 452 -66.80 8.66 1.34
C TRP A 452 -67.01 10.10 1.83
N SER A 453 -65.94 10.91 1.85
CA SER A 453 -65.98 12.30 2.36
C SER A 453 -66.85 13.26 1.53
N ALA A 454 -67.07 12.99 0.24
CA ALA A 454 -67.96 13.77 -0.61
C ALA A 454 -69.43 13.78 -0.13
N GLY A 455 -69.81 12.85 0.77
CA GLY A 455 -71.14 12.83 1.36
C GLY A 455 -71.43 14.01 2.29
N SER A 456 -70.40 14.65 2.85
CA SER A 456 -70.54 15.75 3.82
C SER A 456 -71.29 16.96 3.28
N SER A 457 -71.33 17.16 1.96
CA SER A 457 -72.04 18.27 1.30
C SER A 457 -73.51 17.99 1.01
N ARG A 458 -74.04 16.78 1.29
CA ARG A 458 -75.45 16.45 1.05
C ARG A 458 -76.34 16.96 2.19
N SER A 459 -77.46 17.57 1.83
CA SER A 459 -78.44 18.11 2.77
C SER A 459 -79.62 17.19 3.04
N ASP A 460 -79.99 16.32 2.10
CA ASP A 460 -81.09 15.37 2.26
C ASP A 460 -80.66 14.19 3.15
N LEU A 461 -81.50 13.84 4.13
CA LEU A 461 -81.19 12.82 5.14
C LEU A 461 -81.20 11.40 4.55
N VAL A 462 -82.11 11.12 3.62
CA VAL A 462 -82.24 9.80 3.00
C VAL A 462 -81.08 9.56 2.04
N GLU A 463 -80.75 10.56 1.22
CA GLU A 463 -79.58 10.51 0.34
C GLU A 463 -78.27 10.38 1.12
N LEU A 464 -78.17 11.04 2.28
CA LEU A 464 -77.00 10.94 3.16
C LEU A 464 -76.89 9.53 3.77
N ALA A 465 -77.99 8.96 4.24
CA ALA A 465 -78.00 7.58 4.76
C ALA A 465 -77.61 6.55 3.67
N ASP A 466 -78.16 6.68 2.46
CA ASP A 466 -77.85 5.79 1.35
C ASP A 466 -76.42 5.95 0.84
N HIS A 467 -75.84 7.14 0.98
CA HIS A 467 -74.41 7.34 0.74
C HIS A 467 -73.54 6.63 1.78
N VAL A 468 -73.87 6.79 3.07
CA VAL A 468 -73.14 6.13 4.17
C VAL A 468 -73.14 4.61 3.98
N VAL A 469 -74.25 4.02 3.54
CA VAL A 469 -74.34 2.60 3.21
C VAL A 469 -73.38 2.23 2.06
N ARG A 470 -73.47 2.92 0.92
CA ARG A 470 -72.75 2.55 -0.31
C ARG A 470 -71.26 2.85 -0.22
N ALA A 471 -70.91 4.10 0.08
CA ALA A 471 -69.53 4.53 0.16
C ALA A 471 -68.79 3.91 1.36
N GLY A 472 -69.49 3.66 2.47
CA GLY A 472 -68.91 3.02 3.66
C GLY A 472 -68.48 1.59 3.39
N ARG A 473 -69.28 0.81 2.65
CA ARG A 473 -68.91 -0.54 2.21
C ARG A 473 -67.68 -0.52 1.33
N ARG A 474 -67.63 0.39 0.35
CA ARG A 474 -66.49 0.53 -0.57
C ARG A 474 -65.20 0.91 0.18
N LEU A 475 -65.29 1.88 1.10
CA LEU A 475 -64.16 2.32 1.91
C LEU A 475 -63.59 1.19 2.77
N ARG A 476 -64.45 0.43 3.46
CA ARG A 476 -64.01 -0.73 4.27
C ARG A 476 -63.33 -1.80 3.42
N GLY A 477 -63.88 -2.11 2.24
CA GLY A 477 -63.27 -3.06 1.31
C GLY A 477 -61.88 -2.61 0.84
N ALA A 478 -61.76 -1.37 0.36
CA ALA A 478 -60.49 -0.83 -0.10
C ALA A 478 -59.44 -0.74 1.03
N ALA A 479 -59.85 -0.37 2.24
CA ALA A 479 -58.97 -0.34 3.41
C ALA A 479 -58.48 -1.75 3.80
N GLN A 480 -59.34 -2.77 3.71
CA GLN A 480 -58.94 -4.13 4.00
C GLN A 480 -57.93 -4.67 2.99
N ILE A 481 -58.15 -4.42 1.69
CA ILE A 481 -57.20 -4.79 0.62
C ILE A 481 -55.86 -4.11 0.86
N ALA A 482 -55.87 -2.79 1.06
CA ALA A 482 -54.65 -2.01 1.29
C ALA A 482 -53.87 -2.48 2.54
N ARG A 483 -54.56 -2.87 3.62
CA ARG A 483 -53.91 -3.45 4.82
C ARG A 483 -53.24 -4.79 4.53
N VAL A 484 -53.88 -5.67 3.75
CA VAL A 484 -53.33 -6.98 3.37
C VAL A 484 -52.11 -6.81 2.47
N GLU A 485 -52.20 -5.96 1.44
CA GLU A 485 -51.08 -5.64 0.55
C GLU A 485 -49.92 -5.03 1.33
N ALA A 486 -50.18 -4.08 2.24
CA ALA A 486 -49.15 -3.50 3.08
C ALA A 486 -48.52 -4.52 4.04
N ALA A 487 -49.30 -5.46 4.57
CA ALA A 487 -48.78 -6.54 5.42
C ALA A 487 -47.88 -7.49 4.63
N HIS A 488 -48.29 -7.89 3.42
CA HIS A 488 -47.51 -8.74 2.51
C HIS A 488 -46.19 -8.06 2.11
N ARG A 489 -46.25 -6.78 1.74
CA ARG A 489 -45.06 -6.01 1.39
C ARG A 489 -44.12 -5.84 2.57
N LEU A 490 -44.65 -5.63 3.78
CA LEU A 490 -43.84 -5.58 5.00
C LEU A 490 -43.20 -6.93 5.33
N SER A 491 -43.84 -8.08 5.06
CA SER A 491 -43.22 -9.40 5.24
C SER A 491 -42.11 -9.66 4.22
N GLU A 492 -42.27 -9.26 2.96
CA GLU A 492 -41.20 -9.33 1.95
C GLU A 492 -39.96 -8.54 2.36
N ILE A 493 -40.16 -7.40 3.03
CA ILE A 493 -39.06 -6.55 3.53
C ILE A 493 -38.49 -7.08 4.86
N SER A 494 -39.25 -7.87 5.64
CA SER A 494 -38.91 -8.23 7.04
C SER A 494 -38.56 -9.71 7.28
N GLU A 495 -38.72 -10.62 6.33
CA GLU A 495 -38.27 -12.03 6.43
C GLU A 495 -36.94 -12.28 5.67
N PRO A 496 -36.12 -13.26 6.11
CA PRO A 496 -34.82 -13.08 6.76
C PRO A 496 -33.71 -12.48 5.86
N THR A 497 -33.56 -11.15 5.88
CA THR A 497 -32.44 -10.45 5.23
C THR A 497 -31.13 -10.54 6.04
N GLU A 498 -31.16 -10.99 7.29
CA GLU A 498 -29.96 -11.09 8.16
C GLU A 498 -28.91 -12.09 7.63
N GLY A 499 -29.32 -13.18 6.96
CA GLY A 499 -28.38 -14.14 6.36
C GLY A 499 -27.83 -13.69 5.00
N TRP A 500 -28.66 -12.99 4.20
CA TRP A 500 -28.27 -12.57 2.85
C TRP A 500 -27.26 -11.41 2.88
N ALA A 501 -27.36 -10.46 3.81
CA ALA A 501 -26.45 -9.31 3.85
C ALA A 501 -24.97 -9.73 3.91
N LEU A 502 -24.63 -10.68 4.78
CA LEU A 502 -23.26 -11.22 4.88
C LEU A 502 -22.83 -11.96 3.61
N LEU A 503 -23.74 -12.70 2.97
CA LEU A 503 -23.46 -13.42 1.72
C LEU A 503 -23.33 -12.45 0.54
N ALA A 504 -24.09 -11.37 0.52
CA ALA A 504 -24.03 -10.29 -0.46
C ALA A 504 -22.70 -9.55 -0.37
N ASP A 505 -22.22 -9.23 0.85
CA ASP A 505 -20.89 -8.64 1.06
C ASP A 505 -19.77 -9.58 0.57
N ARG A 506 -19.87 -10.88 0.90
CA ARG A 506 -18.93 -11.91 0.42
C ARG A 506 -18.95 -12.06 -1.10
N LEU A 507 -20.13 -12.01 -1.71
CA LEU A 507 -20.32 -12.04 -3.17
C LEU A 507 -19.71 -10.80 -3.83
N ALA A 508 -20.00 -9.60 -3.32
CA ALA A 508 -19.44 -8.34 -3.84
C ALA A 508 -17.91 -8.34 -3.79
N LEU A 509 -17.34 -8.73 -2.65
CA LEU A 509 -15.89 -8.83 -2.48
C LEU A 509 -15.28 -9.89 -3.40
N TRP A 510 -15.96 -11.02 -3.62
CA TRP A 510 -15.50 -12.03 -4.56
C TRP A 510 -15.52 -11.52 -6.00
N VAL A 511 -16.57 -10.78 -6.41
CA VAL A 511 -16.67 -10.17 -7.74
C VAL A 511 -15.54 -9.16 -7.96
N GLU A 512 -15.24 -8.29 -6.98
CA GLU A 512 -14.09 -7.37 -7.06
C GLU A 512 -12.78 -8.13 -7.27
N ARG A 513 -12.57 -9.23 -6.54
CA ARG A 513 -11.38 -10.08 -6.69
C ARG A 513 -11.37 -10.82 -8.02
N ALA A 514 -12.52 -11.20 -8.57
CA ALA A 514 -12.64 -11.86 -9.86
C ALA A 514 -12.25 -10.90 -11.00
N ARG A 515 -12.74 -9.66 -10.98
CA ARG A 515 -12.33 -8.60 -11.92
C ARG A 515 -10.83 -8.29 -11.81
N ASP A 516 -10.31 -8.22 -10.57
CA ASP A 516 -8.89 -8.04 -10.31
C ASP A 516 -8.04 -9.19 -10.89
N ALA A 517 -8.55 -10.42 -10.85
CA ALA A 517 -7.90 -11.61 -11.37
C ALA A 517 -7.87 -11.65 -12.91
N GLU A 518 -8.93 -11.21 -13.58
CA GLU A 518 -8.95 -11.04 -15.05
C GLU A 518 -7.86 -10.05 -15.49
N PHE A 519 -7.85 -8.86 -14.89
CA PHE A 519 -6.80 -7.87 -15.17
C PHE A 519 -5.39 -8.41 -14.86
N ALA A 520 -5.22 -9.09 -13.72
CA ALA A 520 -3.94 -9.68 -13.36
C ALA A 520 -3.50 -10.78 -14.34
N GLN A 521 -4.44 -11.52 -14.92
CA GLN A 521 -4.16 -12.57 -15.90
C GLN A 521 -3.72 -12.00 -17.24
N ASP A 522 -4.32 -10.89 -17.69
CA ASP A 522 -3.94 -10.19 -18.91
C ASP A 522 -2.50 -9.65 -18.83
N VAL A 523 -2.17 -8.96 -17.72
CA VAL A 523 -0.83 -8.38 -17.51
C VAL A 523 0.24 -9.43 -17.19
N ARG A 524 -0.15 -10.63 -16.72
CA ARG A 524 0.79 -11.68 -16.31
C ARG A 524 1.63 -12.22 -17.46
N GLY A 525 1.04 -12.44 -18.64
CA GLY A 525 1.76 -12.95 -19.81
C GLY A 525 2.93 -12.03 -20.21
N PRO A 526 2.68 -10.74 -20.47
CA PRO A 526 3.71 -9.73 -20.71
C PRO A 526 4.76 -9.65 -19.58
N ALA A 527 4.35 -9.67 -18.31
CA ALA A 527 5.27 -9.62 -17.18
C ALA A 527 6.21 -10.83 -17.11
N GLU A 528 5.72 -12.04 -17.42
CA GLU A 528 6.53 -13.25 -17.47
C GLU A 528 7.56 -13.21 -18.62
N ARG A 529 7.16 -12.69 -19.80
CA ARG A 529 8.07 -12.47 -20.93
C ARG A 529 9.13 -11.41 -20.63
N ALA A 530 8.72 -10.27 -20.07
CA ALA A 530 9.62 -9.20 -19.61
C ALA A 530 10.68 -9.74 -18.64
N ARG A 531 10.25 -10.54 -17.66
CA ARG A 531 11.14 -11.18 -16.69
C ARG A 531 12.10 -12.16 -17.37
N ALA A 532 11.59 -13.04 -18.24
CA ALA A 532 12.41 -14.04 -18.92
C ALA A 532 13.51 -13.37 -19.76
N TRP A 533 13.14 -12.33 -20.51
CA TRP A 533 14.09 -11.53 -21.28
C TRP A 533 15.13 -10.86 -20.38
N LEU A 534 14.71 -10.17 -19.31
CA LEU A 534 15.65 -9.44 -18.44
C LEU A 534 16.64 -10.39 -17.77
N VAL A 535 16.19 -11.55 -17.31
CA VAL A 535 17.07 -12.57 -16.71
C VAL A 535 18.12 -13.06 -17.71
N GLN A 536 17.72 -13.30 -18.96
CA GLN A 536 18.64 -13.73 -20.00
C GLN A 536 19.63 -12.62 -20.38
N ALA A 537 19.15 -11.40 -20.63
CA ALA A 537 19.96 -10.25 -20.98
C ALA A 537 20.97 -9.91 -19.87
N ALA A 538 20.54 -9.95 -18.61
CA ALA A 538 21.40 -9.71 -17.46
C ALA A 538 22.45 -10.82 -17.29
N ARG A 539 22.11 -12.09 -17.56
CA ARG A 539 23.07 -13.21 -17.55
C ARG A 539 24.16 -13.02 -18.61
N GLU A 540 23.79 -12.65 -19.82
CA GLU A 540 24.74 -12.39 -20.92
C GLU A 540 25.65 -11.21 -20.61
N LEU A 541 25.09 -10.09 -20.16
CA LEU A 541 25.86 -8.90 -19.80
C LEU A 541 26.80 -9.17 -18.62
N ARG A 542 26.38 -10.01 -17.66
CA ARG A 542 27.21 -10.48 -16.55
C ARG A 542 28.42 -11.25 -17.05
N ASN A 543 28.21 -12.22 -17.93
CA ASN A 543 29.30 -13.00 -18.51
C ASN A 543 30.26 -12.14 -19.33
N GLU A 544 29.74 -11.18 -20.11
CA GLU A 544 30.56 -10.25 -20.89
C GLU A 544 31.41 -9.33 -20.02
N ARG A 545 30.83 -8.71 -18.98
CA ARG A 545 31.58 -7.81 -18.09
C ARG A 545 32.55 -8.57 -17.18
N LEU A 546 32.27 -9.84 -16.87
CA LEU A 546 33.15 -10.69 -16.07
C LEU A 546 34.35 -11.22 -16.87
N ARG A 547 34.20 -11.45 -18.18
CA ARG A 547 35.24 -12.07 -19.04
C ARG A 547 36.63 -11.42 -18.92
N PRO A 548 36.81 -10.08 -18.95
CA PRO A 548 38.14 -9.48 -18.81
C PRO A 548 38.77 -9.74 -17.45
N LEU A 549 37.96 -9.80 -16.38
CA LEU A 549 38.42 -10.09 -15.04
C LEU A 549 38.78 -11.57 -14.90
N ALA A 550 37.96 -12.47 -15.46
CA ALA A 550 38.23 -13.90 -15.51
C ALA A 550 39.57 -14.19 -16.22
N SER A 551 39.81 -13.60 -17.40
CA SER A 551 41.09 -13.77 -18.11
C SER A 551 42.29 -13.23 -17.34
N GLN A 552 42.12 -12.15 -16.57
CA GLN A 552 43.18 -11.64 -15.68
C GLN A 552 43.41 -12.57 -14.49
N ALA A 553 42.35 -13.11 -13.90
CA ALA A 553 42.44 -14.09 -12.83
C ALA A 553 43.13 -15.37 -13.29
N GLU A 554 42.83 -15.88 -14.48
CA GLU A 554 43.53 -17.01 -15.11
C GLU A 554 45.01 -16.72 -15.38
N MET A 555 45.37 -15.47 -15.68
CA MET A 555 46.77 -15.08 -15.86
C MET A 555 47.54 -15.03 -14.54
N VAL A 556 46.95 -14.45 -13.48
CA VAL A 556 47.52 -14.46 -12.13
C VAL A 556 47.63 -15.90 -11.64
N TRP A 557 46.53 -16.63 -11.79
CA TRP A 557 46.42 -18.07 -12.08
C TRP A 557 47.74 -18.81 -12.30
N ARG A 558 48.07 -18.81 -13.58
CA ARG A 558 49.21 -19.49 -14.17
C ARG A 558 50.55 -19.10 -13.58
N ARG A 559 50.66 -17.92 -12.95
CA ARG A 559 51.88 -17.48 -12.25
C ARG A 559 51.97 -17.99 -10.82
N LEU A 560 50.84 -18.14 -10.13
CA LEU A 560 50.79 -18.60 -8.75
C LEU A 560 50.90 -20.12 -8.63
N ARG A 561 50.35 -20.89 -9.59
CA ARG A 561 50.28 -22.35 -9.50
C ARG A 561 51.68 -23.00 -9.46
N GLN A 562 51.81 -24.04 -8.63
CA GLN A 562 53.01 -24.88 -8.52
C GLN A 562 53.09 -25.91 -9.64
N GLU A 563 51.98 -26.60 -9.89
CA GLU A 563 51.91 -27.75 -10.76
C GLU A 563 51.31 -27.38 -12.11
N ARG A 564 51.90 -27.87 -13.21
CA ARG A 564 51.42 -27.61 -14.58
C ARG A 564 50.10 -28.30 -14.91
N HIS A 565 49.59 -29.12 -13.98
CA HIS A 565 48.49 -30.06 -14.18
C HIS A 565 47.12 -29.49 -13.85
N ILE A 566 47.05 -28.39 -13.08
CA ILE A 566 45.80 -27.73 -12.70
C ILE A 566 45.64 -26.42 -13.47
N ASP A 567 44.73 -26.41 -14.44
CA ASP A 567 44.32 -25.21 -15.17
C ASP A 567 42.97 -24.71 -14.68
N LEU A 568 42.82 -23.39 -14.59
CA LEU A 568 41.50 -22.77 -14.40
C LEU A 568 40.83 -22.65 -15.76
N GLY A 569 39.65 -23.24 -15.88
CA GLY A 569 38.69 -22.98 -16.95
C GLY A 569 37.88 -21.72 -16.68
N ALA A 570 36.64 -21.69 -17.16
CA ALA A 570 35.82 -20.50 -17.12
C ALA A 570 35.35 -20.14 -15.70
N LEU A 571 35.66 -18.92 -15.26
CA LEU A 571 35.08 -18.32 -14.05
C LEU A 571 33.68 -17.78 -14.36
N ARG A 572 32.65 -18.31 -13.69
CA ARG A 572 31.23 -18.03 -13.93
C ARG A 572 30.50 -17.65 -12.65
N LEU A 573 29.56 -16.72 -12.76
CA LEU A 573 28.61 -16.38 -11.69
C LEU A 573 27.32 -17.17 -11.90
N ILE A 574 27.06 -18.16 -11.03
CA ILE A 574 25.92 -19.07 -11.17
C ILE A 574 24.98 -18.99 -9.95
N GLY A 575 23.74 -19.47 -10.15
CA GLY A 575 22.71 -19.46 -9.12
C GLY A 575 22.09 -18.08 -8.87
N SER A 576 21.08 -18.06 -8.01
CA SER A 576 20.37 -16.84 -7.59
C SER A 576 19.95 -16.95 -6.14
N GLY A 577 19.62 -15.82 -5.50
CA GLY A 577 19.19 -15.81 -4.09
C GLY A 577 20.23 -16.46 -3.16
N LEU A 578 19.81 -17.39 -2.31
CA LEU A 578 20.68 -18.09 -1.35
C LEU A 578 21.62 -19.13 -2.00
N GLN A 579 21.36 -19.52 -3.25
CA GLN A 579 22.15 -20.52 -3.99
C GLN A 579 23.19 -19.88 -4.93
N ARG A 580 23.36 -18.55 -4.88
CA ARG A 580 24.31 -17.84 -5.73
C ARG A 580 25.75 -18.13 -5.31
N ARG A 581 26.59 -18.47 -6.29
CA ARG A 581 28.00 -18.83 -6.08
C ARG A 581 28.86 -18.51 -7.29
N VAL A 582 30.16 -18.37 -7.05
CA VAL A 582 31.18 -18.39 -8.11
C VAL A 582 31.48 -19.84 -8.44
N ALA A 583 31.27 -20.22 -9.69
CA ALA A 583 31.77 -21.47 -10.24
C ALA A 583 33.10 -21.19 -10.93
N VAL A 584 34.11 -21.98 -10.59
CA VAL A 584 35.39 -21.99 -11.27
C VAL A 584 35.56 -23.39 -11.80
N ASP A 585 35.59 -23.53 -13.12
CA ASP A 585 35.88 -24.81 -13.75
C ASP A 585 37.38 -25.09 -13.55
N VAL A 586 37.73 -26.29 -13.10
CA VAL A 586 39.13 -26.70 -12.89
C VAL A 586 39.38 -27.95 -13.72
N THR A 587 40.42 -27.93 -14.54
CA THR A 587 40.83 -29.08 -15.36
C THR A 587 42.11 -29.68 -14.81
N LEU A 588 42.13 -31.00 -14.69
CA LEU A 588 43.27 -31.80 -14.22
C LEU A 588 43.82 -32.58 -15.41
N ASP A 589 45.09 -32.38 -15.77
CA ASP A 589 45.74 -33.10 -16.87
C ASP A 589 44.99 -33.06 -18.21
N GLY A 590 44.28 -31.98 -18.49
CA GLY A 590 43.48 -31.83 -19.70
C GLY A 590 42.17 -32.63 -19.74
N ALA A 591 41.83 -33.36 -18.67
CA ALA A 591 40.54 -33.99 -18.50
C ALA A 591 39.57 -33.04 -17.78
N GLU A 592 38.40 -32.79 -18.40
CA GLU A 592 37.31 -32.05 -17.77
C GLU A 592 36.73 -32.89 -16.63
N SER A 593 36.81 -32.37 -15.40
CA SER A 593 36.09 -32.97 -14.27
C SER A 593 34.68 -32.40 -14.23
N ALA A 594 33.66 -33.26 -14.44
CA ALA A 594 32.25 -32.89 -14.50
C ALA A 594 31.65 -32.42 -13.16
N GLU A 595 32.37 -32.58 -12.05
CA GLU A 595 31.93 -32.19 -10.71
C GLU A 595 32.86 -31.11 -10.13
N THR A 596 32.47 -29.86 -10.34
CA THR A 596 32.96 -28.67 -9.62
C THR A 596 32.97 -28.92 -8.11
N SER A 597 34.14 -29.18 -7.53
CA SER A 597 34.30 -29.18 -6.08
C SER A 597 35.66 -28.57 -5.69
N PRO A 598 35.70 -27.56 -4.80
CA PRO A 598 36.92 -27.04 -4.19
C PRO A 598 37.75 -28.12 -3.46
N GLY A 599 37.18 -29.30 -3.20
CA GLY A 599 37.83 -30.40 -2.49
C GLY A 599 39.02 -31.05 -3.19
N VAL A 600 39.30 -30.70 -4.46
CA VAL A 600 40.49 -31.20 -5.18
C VAL A 600 41.69 -30.27 -5.02
N LEU A 601 41.49 -29.02 -4.59
CA LEU A 601 42.57 -28.06 -4.38
C LEU A 601 43.15 -28.18 -2.97
N SER A 602 44.48 -28.15 -2.85
CA SER A 602 45.14 -28.00 -1.56
C SER A 602 44.80 -26.66 -0.89
N GLN A 603 45.01 -26.53 0.43
CA GLN A 603 44.78 -25.26 1.12
C GLN A 603 45.60 -24.10 0.53
N GLY A 604 46.84 -24.33 0.11
CA GLY A 604 47.68 -23.31 -0.53
C GLY A 604 47.14 -22.86 -1.90
N GLU A 605 46.66 -23.81 -2.70
CA GLU A 605 46.03 -23.54 -4.00
C GLU A 605 44.72 -22.79 -3.85
N MET A 606 43.89 -23.19 -2.90
CA MET A 606 42.69 -22.45 -2.56
C MET A 606 43.00 -20.96 -2.26
N HIS A 607 44.02 -20.69 -1.44
CA HIS A 607 44.45 -19.31 -1.17
C HIS A 607 44.98 -18.60 -2.42
N ALA A 608 45.77 -19.27 -3.25
CA ALA A 608 46.25 -18.73 -4.52
C ALA A 608 45.10 -18.36 -5.47
N LEU A 609 44.03 -19.16 -5.52
CA LEU A 609 42.84 -18.88 -6.32
C LEU A 609 42.13 -17.61 -5.84
N ALA A 610 41.94 -17.44 -4.53
CA ALA A 610 41.33 -16.23 -3.99
C ALA A 610 42.16 -14.97 -4.32
N LEU A 611 43.48 -15.05 -4.22
CA LEU A 611 44.36 -13.95 -4.65
C LEU A 611 44.23 -13.68 -6.16
N ALA A 612 44.14 -14.72 -6.98
CA ALA A 612 43.98 -14.60 -8.42
C ALA A 612 42.67 -13.90 -8.81
N VAL A 613 41.58 -14.13 -8.08
CA VAL A 613 40.30 -13.46 -8.32
C VAL A 613 40.29 -12.03 -7.77
N CYS A 614 40.89 -11.81 -6.59
CA CYS A 614 40.82 -10.51 -5.91
C CYS A 614 41.83 -9.48 -6.44
N LEU A 615 43.07 -9.86 -6.75
CA LEU A 615 44.11 -8.90 -7.17
C LEU A 615 43.75 -8.09 -8.43
N PRO A 616 43.20 -8.69 -9.50
CA PRO A 616 42.84 -7.97 -10.72
C PRO A 616 41.84 -6.83 -10.52
N ARG A 617 41.01 -6.86 -9.46
CA ARG A 617 40.06 -5.77 -9.13
C ARG A 617 40.75 -4.42 -8.94
N THR A 618 41.98 -4.44 -8.44
CA THR A 618 42.81 -3.23 -8.23
C THR A 618 43.16 -2.57 -9.57
N LEU A 619 43.24 -3.37 -10.63
CA LEU A 619 43.57 -2.91 -11.98
C LEU A 619 42.33 -2.50 -12.81
N ALA A 620 41.12 -2.71 -12.28
CA ALA A 620 39.88 -2.36 -12.94
C ALA A 620 39.83 -0.87 -13.37
N LYS A 621 39.25 -0.62 -14.55
CA LYS A 621 39.00 0.74 -15.05
C LYS A 621 37.99 1.44 -14.12
N GLY A 622 38.21 2.74 -13.88
CA GLY A 622 37.36 3.55 -12.99
C GLY A 622 37.69 3.43 -11.50
N ASN A 623 38.58 2.52 -11.08
CA ASN A 623 38.96 2.39 -9.67
C ASN A 623 39.69 3.66 -9.16
N PRO A 624 39.10 4.41 -8.20
CA PRO A 624 39.70 5.64 -7.64
C PRO A 624 40.83 5.33 -6.66
N PHE A 625 40.95 4.10 -6.17
CA PHE A 625 42.00 3.71 -5.24
C PHE A 625 43.25 3.33 -6.02
N GLY A 626 44.26 4.18 -5.93
CA GLY A 626 45.60 3.93 -6.46
C GLY A 626 46.38 2.93 -5.61
N PHE A 627 45.85 2.49 -4.47
CA PHE A 627 46.51 1.59 -3.52
C PHE A 627 45.73 0.29 -3.25
N LEU A 628 46.42 -0.72 -2.73
CA LEU A 628 45.89 -1.96 -2.17
C LEU A 628 46.71 -2.35 -0.95
N ILE A 629 46.04 -2.56 0.19
CA ILE A 629 46.65 -3.18 1.37
C ILE A 629 46.34 -4.68 1.36
N VAL A 630 47.36 -5.51 1.55
CA VAL A 630 47.23 -6.97 1.62
C VAL A 630 47.78 -7.45 2.96
N ASP A 631 46.95 -8.10 3.77
CA ASP A 631 47.35 -8.66 5.07
C ASP A 631 47.60 -10.16 4.97
N ASP A 632 48.88 -10.52 5.15
CA ASP A 632 49.43 -11.87 5.17
C ASP A 632 49.03 -12.75 3.96
N PRO A 633 49.50 -12.43 2.74
CA PRO A 633 49.11 -13.17 1.55
C PRO A 633 49.78 -14.55 1.42
N VAL A 634 50.79 -14.86 2.25
CA VAL A 634 51.48 -16.15 2.21
C VAL A 634 50.86 -17.08 3.24
N GLN A 635 50.05 -18.03 2.79
CA GLN A 635 49.33 -18.96 3.66
C GLN A 635 49.28 -20.35 3.06
N ALA A 636 49.79 -21.35 3.78
CA ALA A 636 49.88 -22.73 3.30
C ALA A 636 50.52 -22.88 1.90
N MET A 637 51.33 -21.89 1.49
CA MET A 637 52.03 -21.85 0.21
C MET A 637 53.43 -22.43 0.35
N ASP A 638 53.88 -23.14 -0.68
CA ASP A 638 55.25 -23.63 -0.82
C ASP A 638 56.21 -22.54 -1.36
N GLY A 639 57.47 -22.90 -1.61
CA GLY A 639 58.48 -21.97 -2.14
C GLY A 639 58.12 -21.39 -3.52
N PRO A 640 57.92 -22.24 -4.55
CA PRO A 640 57.50 -21.82 -5.90
C PRO A 640 56.27 -20.91 -5.93
N THR A 641 55.20 -21.21 -5.17
CA THR A 641 54.01 -20.36 -5.10
C THR A 641 54.34 -18.98 -4.55
N VAL A 642 55.20 -18.92 -3.52
CA VAL A 642 55.65 -17.65 -2.93
C VAL A 642 56.49 -16.84 -3.93
N GLU A 643 57.28 -17.48 -4.79
CA GLU A 643 57.97 -16.81 -5.90
C GLU A 643 57.00 -16.23 -6.93
N GLY A 644 56.02 -17.03 -7.36
CA GLY A 644 54.95 -16.59 -8.26
C GLY A 644 54.17 -15.42 -7.68
N LEU A 645 53.85 -15.48 -6.38
CA LEU A 645 53.20 -14.39 -5.66
C LEU A 645 54.07 -13.13 -5.62
N ALA A 646 55.38 -13.26 -5.37
CA ALA A 646 56.31 -12.13 -5.38
C ALA A 646 56.30 -11.42 -6.75
N ASP A 647 56.35 -12.18 -7.85
CA ASP A 647 56.28 -11.64 -9.21
C ASP A 647 54.95 -10.93 -9.49
N VAL A 648 53.83 -11.55 -9.14
CA VAL A 648 52.48 -10.96 -9.30
C VAL A 648 52.38 -9.66 -8.51
N LEU A 649 52.77 -9.64 -7.23
CA LEU A 649 52.71 -8.44 -6.40
C LEU A 649 53.60 -7.33 -6.97
N ALA A 650 54.80 -7.66 -7.46
CA ALA A 650 55.68 -6.69 -8.10
C ALA A 650 55.07 -6.14 -9.40
N GLN A 651 54.42 -6.99 -10.21
CA GLN A 651 53.76 -6.58 -11.44
C GLN A 651 52.58 -5.63 -11.17
N VAL A 652 51.71 -5.96 -10.22
CA VAL A 652 50.61 -5.06 -9.82
C VAL A 652 51.18 -3.76 -9.23
N GLY A 653 52.26 -3.86 -8.45
CA GLY A 653 53.03 -2.75 -7.89
C GLY A 653 53.55 -1.75 -8.92
N ARG A 654 53.80 -2.16 -10.17
CA ARG A 654 54.18 -1.22 -11.25
C ARG A 654 53.07 -0.25 -11.62
N HIS A 655 51.82 -0.60 -11.34
CA HIS A 655 50.65 0.18 -11.73
C HIS A 655 49.87 0.75 -10.53
N ARG A 656 50.11 0.23 -9.33
CA ARG A 656 49.37 0.53 -8.09
C ARG A 656 50.32 0.55 -6.90
N GLN A 657 49.92 1.24 -5.85
CA GLN A 657 50.63 1.24 -4.58
C GLN A 657 50.23 0.02 -3.76
N LEU A 658 51.08 -0.98 -3.68
CA LEU A 658 50.83 -2.18 -2.89
C LEU A 658 51.53 -2.09 -1.54
N VAL A 659 50.79 -2.33 -0.47
CA VAL A 659 51.31 -2.43 0.89
C VAL A 659 50.99 -3.81 1.42
N VAL A 660 52.01 -4.66 1.52
CA VAL A 660 51.87 -6.06 1.91
C VAL A 660 52.40 -6.23 3.32
N PHE A 661 51.56 -6.65 4.26
CA PHE A 661 51.99 -7.08 5.57
C PHE A 661 52.21 -8.59 5.55
N THR A 662 53.33 -9.07 6.08
CA THR A 662 53.53 -10.52 6.23
C THR A 662 54.46 -10.85 7.39
N HIS A 663 54.36 -12.06 7.90
CA HIS A 663 55.36 -12.61 8.81
C HIS A 663 56.33 -13.58 8.11
N ASP A 664 56.04 -13.93 6.86
CA ASP A 664 56.78 -14.95 6.12
C ASP A 664 58.00 -14.33 5.43
N THR A 665 59.19 -14.75 5.87
CA THR A 665 60.46 -14.26 5.31
C THR A 665 60.71 -14.79 3.89
N ARG A 666 60.05 -15.87 3.46
CA ARG A 666 60.18 -16.45 2.12
C ARG A 666 59.75 -15.45 1.04
N LEU A 667 58.74 -14.62 1.29
CA LEU A 667 58.31 -13.57 0.35
C LEU A 667 59.41 -12.53 0.13
N THR A 668 60.00 -12.02 1.21
CA THR A 668 61.10 -11.04 1.11
C THR A 668 62.35 -11.65 0.47
N SER A 669 62.62 -12.92 0.74
CA SER A 669 63.72 -13.67 0.12
C SER A 669 63.48 -13.88 -1.38
N ALA A 670 62.24 -14.17 -1.79
CA ALA A 670 61.85 -14.30 -3.19
C ALA A 670 61.99 -12.97 -3.94
N LEU A 671 61.51 -11.86 -3.38
CA LEU A 671 61.65 -10.52 -3.99
C LEU A 671 63.12 -10.16 -4.23
N ARG A 672 64.01 -10.44 -3.26
CA ARG A 672 65.45 -10.20 -3.40
C ARG A 672 66.09 -11.12 -4.44
N ARG A 673 65.78 -12.42 -4.39
CA ARG A 673 66.31 -13.44 -5.33
C ARG A 673 65.93 -13.14 -6.77
N LEU A 674 64.66 -12.78 -7.00
CA LEU A 674 64.12 -12.44 -8.32
C LEU A 674 64.44 -10.99 -8.76
N GLN A 675 65.16 -10.22 -7.93
CA GLN A 675 65.52 -8.82 -8.19
C GLN A 675 64.31 -7.92 -8.50
N LEU A 676 63.19 -8.18 -7.82
CA LEU A 676 61.95 -7.44 -8.01
C LEU A 676 61.97 -6.14 -7.18
N PRO A 677 61.56 -5.00 -7.74
CA PRO A 677 61.60 -3.72 -7.04
C PRO A 677 60.57 -3.68 -5.91
N ALA A 678 61.06 -3.64 -4.67
CA ALA A 678 60.22 -3.52 -3.48
C ALA A 678 60.92 -2.74 -2.37
N THR A 679 60.16 -1.96 -1.60
CA THR A 679 60.61 -1.35 -0.35
C THR A 679 60.29 -2.29 0.80
N ILE A 680 61.29 -2.76 1.54
CA ILE A 680 61.09 -3.64 2.70
C ILE A 680 61.19 -2.81 3.98
N ARG A 681 60.15 -2.89 4.81
CA ARG A 681 60.06 -2.25 6.14
C ARG A 681 59.92 -3.32 7.21
N THR A 682 60.46 -3.08 8.40
CA THR A 682 60.34 -4.01 9.54
C THR A 682 59.40 -3.43 10.58
N ILE A 683 58.48 -4.25 11.09
CA ILE A 683 57.58 -3.88 12.20
C ILE A 683 57.89 -4.71 13.44
N THR A 684 58.02 -4.01 14.56
CA THR A 684 58.31 -4.61 15.87
C THR A 684 57.37 -4.07 16.92
N ARG A 685 56.96 -4.93 17.85
CA ARG A 685 56.17 -4.56 19.04
C ARG A 685 57.01 -4.77 20.29
N THR A 686 57.06 -3.78 21.16
CA THR A 686 57.69 -3.83 22.49
C THR A 686 56.61 -4.01 23.57
N PRO A 687 56.99 -4.16 24.86
CA PRO A 687 56.01 -4.15 25.95
C PRO A 687 55.08 -2.92 25.91
N ASN A 688 53.91 -3.02 26.54
CA ASN A 688 52.86 -1.98 26.54
C ASN A 688 52.24 -1.67 25.18
N SER A 689 52.33 -2.60 24.22
CA SER A 689 51.75 -2.44 22.89
C SER A 689 52.31 -1.27 22.08
N GLU A 690 53.54 -0.86 22.36
CA GLU A 690 54.26 0.09 21.53
C GLU A 690 54.73 -0.58 20.24
N VAL A 691 54.40 0.02 19.09
CA VAL A 691 54.67 -0.55 17.78
C VAL A 691 55.49 0.45 16.95
N PHE A 692 56.59 -0.04 16.39
CA PHE A 692 57.51 0.75 15.56
C PHE A 692 57.63 0.10 14.18
N VAL A 693 57.58 0.93 13.14
CA VAL A 693 57.90 0.53 11.75
C VAL A 693 59.16 1.25 11.30
N ARG A 694 60.13 0.51 10.77
CA ARG A 694 61.43 1.02 10.29
C ARG A 694 61.66 0.68 8.83
#